data_AF-R7RW82-F1
#
_entry.id   AF-R7RW82-F1
#
_cell.length_a   1.000
_cell.length_b   1.000
_cell.length_c   1.000
_cell.angle_alpha   90.00
_cell.angle_beta   90.00
_cell.angle_gamma   90.00
#
_symmetry.space_group_name_H-M   'P 1'
#
loop_
_entity.id
_entity.type
_entity.pdbx_description
1 polymer ?
#
loop_
_entity_poly.entity_id
_entity_poly.type
_entity_poly.pdbx_seq_one_letter_code
_entity_poly.pdbx_strand_id
1 'polypeptide(L)'
;MSHLPVFPVHPEVWKVALRQLRDGGVWSDIREKNRLLVRTGGYPGMSKDWTSSPYRWLLKQGDSRSLYRQFQRLGGVDVDTAPHRNVDHWLNPSHPEYNSTLAEAVFHYSARTKRSERFEICIATPEMKSAAWKYAHNSQIILDGTFGVCNSKILLFIAMALDEESRGVPIAFFLFSAPSGNKFTPSGYNTEILTRLLTEWRKSMGEQNGSSFHALVAITDTDTKERNALLKVFPGIWLILCKFHLRQCWTNHRNHTLKSNSQIVGASEIITRLVRLEDALVASLVHVDAIRLVTAERETLEALKASDPSAATAADAGISHLKYLSDNWVDDEMLWKSWSNHGRHVAAKILGCTFEFVLPTTNHLESFNNLLKNKHLHRWQNNSRPLRLDVLVNLLVFKVFPSIFEERKMAHQLKIAWETRIRQAGGGHLLGARRTTLERPTIAHLEPDERRDSDAQALLEKRQVSTPVLDLETKTITFQCYSAAALSVDTEPVTYTIIIELTGAARCDCEDFRRRGGACKHLRAALLQLSALKQAGKNVPAAPSIPKTVDEARILEASLFANALASSGDLAGTTSPIKRAVESVDDILREGEGIYEVNDGVAVVGNSHSESLGGRTPSEYTSEADPSEYASAGDVDAEESRVVGDTEMEDGSEERAQVAVYKTSELHTMPDTDQESEAPMPASFELKPGDARATVNTQTLIRTFFELAITTPRLSEFADELGHTHLEKDNHKIYQKAQLALTHVKALCDQLERLTTEFTTIESQPETEDAGPPQVEAPTTPQRPSRTTSAPKRKLNKSRARSDSISDESILNPSPQPKQKRKKSFKSM
;
A
#
# COMPACT_ATOMS: atom_id res chain seq x y z
N MET A 1 5.47 0.12 55.11
CA MET A 1 5.38 1.60 54.97
C MET A 1 3.95 1.93 54.57
N SER A 2 3.28 2.84 55.27
CA SER A 2 1.96 3.33 54.87
C SER A 2 2.10 4.15 53.59
N HIS A 3 1.27 3.87 52.58
CA HIS A 3 1.24 4.70 51.38
C HIS A 3 0.72 6.10 51.73
N LEU A 4 1.48 7.13 51.35
CA LEU A 4 1.02 8.52 51.45
C LEU A 4 -0.30 8.68 50.67
N PRO A 5 -1.31 9.40 51.22
CA PRO A 5 -2.60 9.56 50.57
C PRO A 5 -2.46 10.21 49.19
N VAL A 6 -3.15 9.65 48.20
CA VAL A 6 -3.02 10.07 46.79
C VAL A 6 -3.78 11.36 46.56
N PHE A 7 -3.06 12.44 46.24
CA PHE A 7 -3.69 13.74 45.92
C PHE A 7 -4.46 13.66 44.58
N PRO A 8 -5.80 13.81 44.59
CA PRO A 8 -6.65 13.61 43.42
C PRO A 8 -6.43 14.69 42.37
N VAL A 9 -6.61 14.37 41.09
CA VAL A 9 -6.57 15.35 40.00
C VAL A 9 -7.90 16.11 39.94
N HIS A 10 -7.84 17.43 39.76
CA HIS A 10 -9.04 18.30 39.73
C HIS A 10 -10.01 17.92 38.58
N PRO A 11 -11.34 17.91 38.79
CA PRO A 11 -12.32 17.54 37.76
C PRO A 11 -12.21 18.28 36.42
N GLU A 12 -11.97 19.60 36.43
CA GLU A 12 -11.79 20.37 35.17
C GLU A 12 -10.53 19.95 34.39
N VAL A 13 -9.50 19.42 35.06
CA VAL A 13 -8.32 18.86 34.38
C VAL A 13 -8.70 17.58 33.63
N TRP A 14 -9.50 16.70 34.24
CA TRP A 14 -10.04 15.53 33.56
C TRP A 14 -10.93 15.90 32.38
N LYS A 15 -11.84 16.85 32.55
CA LYS A 15 -12.76 17.32 31.49
C LYS A 15 -12.01 17.86 30.26
N VAL A 16 -10.94 18.63 30.46
CA VAL A 16 -10.09 19.12 29.35
C VAL A 16 -9.23 18.01 28.74
N ALA A 17 -8.74 17.05 29.54
CA ALA A 17 -7.97 15.90 29.05
C ALA A 17 -8.83 14.91 28.26
N LEU A 18 -10.04 14.60 28.73
CA LEU A 18 -11.02 13.74 28.06
C LEU A 18 -11.51 14.34 26.74
N ARG A 19 -11.74 15.67 26.72
CA ARG A 19 -12.06 16.39 25.47
C ARG A 19 -10.94 16.23 24.45
N GLN A 20 -9.68 16.50 24.82
CA GLN A 20 -8.55 16.32 23.91
C GLN A 20 -8.42 14.88 23.40
N LEU A 21 -8.62 13.88 24.27
CA LEU A 21 -8.53 12.47 23.88
C LEU A 21 -9.64 12.07 22.89
N ARG A 22 -10.87 12.58 23.11
CA ARG A 22 -11.99 12.47 22.16
C ARG A 22 -11.68 13.12 20.82
N ASP A 23 -11.07 14.30 20.86
CA ASP A 23 -10.70 15.10 19.69
C ASP A 23 -9.40 14.60 19.01
N GLY A 24 -8.86 13.45 19.43
CA GLY A 24 -7.74 12.74 18.79
C GLY A 24 -6.34 13.04 19.35
N GLY A 25 -6.23 13.87 20.39
CA GLY A 25 -4.94 14.25 20.99
C GLY A 25 -4.27 13.11 21.77
N VAL A 26 -2.96 12.95 21.60
CA VAL A 26 -2.17 11.92 22.27
C VAL A 26 -1.69 12.35 23.66
N TRP A 27 -1.18 11.40 24.45
CA TRP A 27 -0.83 11.63 25.86
C TRP A 27 0.29 12.65 26.09
N SER A 28 1.20 12.83 25.14
CA SER A 28 2.20 13.92 25.14
C SER A 28 1.52 15.29 25.18
N ASP A 29 0.61 15.50 24.23
CA ASP A 29 -0.01 16.79 23.92
C ASP A 29 -0.99 17.16 25.04
N ILE A 30 -1.73 16.17 25.55
CA ILE A 30 -2.60 16.33 26.73
C ILE A 30 -1.79 16.81 27.94
N ARG A 31 -0.59 16.28 28.17
CA ARG A 31 0.30 16.73 29.26
C ARG A 31 0.92 18.09 28.98
N GLU A 32 1.24 18.41 27.74
CA GLU A 32 1.76 19.72 27.35
C GLU A 32 0.72 20.82 27.53
N LYS A 33 -0.50 20.63 27.02
CA LYS A 33 -1.63 21.56 27.23
C LYS A 33 -1.99 21.69 28.71
N ASN A 34 -1.94 20.60 29.47
CA ASN A 34 -2.12 20.67 30.92
C ASN A 34 -1.03 21.51 31.59
N ARG A 35 0.26 21.31 31.27
CA ARG A 35 1.36 22.16 31.79
C ARG A 35 1.19 23.63 31.40
N LEU A 36 0.74 23.91 30.18
CA LEU A 36 0.46 25.26 29.71
C LEU A 36 -0.65 25.92 30.53
N LEU A 37 -1.81 25.27 30.66
CA LEU A 37 -2.95 25.78 31.43
C LEU A 37 -2.62 25.94 32.92
N VAL A 38 -1.83 25.03 33.51
CA VAL A 38 -1.32 25.17 34.89
C VAL A 38 -0.35 26.35 35.01
N ARG A 39 0.48 26.64 34.00
CA ARG A 39 1.38 27.80 34.02
C ARG A 39 0.64 29.14 33.86
N THR A 40 -0.41 29.18 33.03
CA THR A 40 -1.16 30.41 32.75
C THR A 40 -2.32 30.66 33.71
N GLY A 41 -2.65 29.71 34.61
CA GLY A 41 -3.86 29.79 35.43
C GLY A 41 -5.15 29.59 34.62
N GLY A 42 -5.07 28.94 33.47
CA GLY A 42 -6.17 28.82 32.50
C GLY A 42 -7.25 27.78 32.84
N TYR A 43 -7.20 27.16 34.03
CA TYR A 43 -8.27 26.28 34.51
C TYR A 43 -9.26 27.06 35.39
N PRO A 44 -10.59 26.90 35.19
CA PRO A 44 -11.59 27.51 36.07
C PRO A 44 -11.38 27.13 37.54
N GLY A 45 -11.42 28.14 38.43
CA GLY A 45 -11.24 27.96 39.87
C GLY A 45 -9.81 27.66 40.34
N MET A 46 -8.80 27.75 39.47
CA MET A 46 -7.42 27.45 39.84
C MET A 46 -6.78 28.57 40.68
N SER A 47 -6.55 28.29 41.95
CA SER A 47 -5.76 29.16 42.84
C SER A 47 -4.29 29.22 42.42
N LYS A 48 -3.65 30.38 42.64
CA LYS A 48 -2.19 30.54 42.52
C LYS A 48 -1.44 29.88 43.68
N ASP A 49 -2.07 29.77 44.84
CA ASP A 49 -1.58 28.97 45.96
C ASP A 49 -2.12 27.54 45.86
N TRP A 50 -1.20 26.57 45.83
CA TRP A 50 -1.54 25.14 45.76
C TRP A 50 -1.56 24.47 47.13
N THR A 51 -1.08 25.13 48.18
CA THR A 51 -1.03 24.54 49.54
C THR A 51 -2.43 24.41 50.16
N SER A 52 -3.35 25.30 49.78
CA SER A 52 -4.76 25.30 50.17
C SER A 52 -5.70 24.49 49.25
N SER A 53 -5.23 24.04 48.08
CA SER A 53 -6.05 23.30 47.10
C SER A 53 -6.13 21.82 47.45
N PRO A 54 -7.31 21.21 47.70
CA PRO A 54 -7.43 19.76 47.96
C PRO A 54 -7.18 18.88 46.72
N TYR A 55 -6.94 19.50 45.55
CA TYR A 55 -6.69 18.84 44.28
C TYR A 55 -5.34 19.21 43.68
N ARG A 56 -4.79 18.28 42.90
CA ARG A 56 -3.67 18.48 41.99
C ARG A 56 -4.14 18.96 40.62
N TRP A 57 -3.52 20.02 40.11
CA TRP A 57 -3.82 20.58 38.78
C TRP A 57 -2.93 20.00 37.65
N LEU A 58 -1.73 19.53 37.98
CA LEU A 58 -0.75 18.97 37.03
C LEU A 58 -0.92 17.46 36.84
N LEU A 59 -0.94 16.95 35.61
CA LEU A 59 -0.97 15.52 35.28
C LEU A 59 0.42 14.84 35.41
N LYS A 60 0.44 13.70 36.11
CA LYS A 60 1.56 12.76 36.29
C LYS A 60 1.40 11.59 35.31
N GLN A 61 2.49 10.88 35.04
CA GLN A 61 2.50 9.77 34.07
C GLN A 61 1.51 8.63 34.41
N GLY A 62 1.32 8.33 35.70
CA GLY A 62 0.34 7.33 36.16
C GLY A 62 -1.12 7.69 35.91
N ASP A 63 -1.45 8.98 35.76
CA ASP A 63 -2.82 9.45 35.53
C ASP A 63 -3.37 9.01 34.16
N SER A 64 -2.48 8.65 33.21
CA SER A 64 -2.85 8.11 31.90
C SER A 64 -3.78 6.90 32.00
N ARG A 65 -3.55 5.99 32.97
CA ARG A 65 -4.41 4.81 33.17
C ARG A 65 -5.83 5.24 33.55
N SER A 66 -5.96 6.22 34.44
CA SER A 66 -7.26 6.74 34.87
C SER A 66 -7.97 7.51 33.76
N LEU A 67 -7.25 8.33 32.98
CA LEU A 67 -7.81 9.05 31.84
C LEU A 67 -8.44 8.10 30.81
N TYR A 68 -7.66 7.12 30.35
CA TYR A 68 -8.14 6.17 29.34
C TYR A 68 -9.25 5.28 29.90
N ARG A 69 -9.21 4.91 31.19
CA ARG A 69 -10.33 4.19 31.84
C ARG A 69 -11.62 5.00 31.85
N GLN A 70 -11.57 6.28 32.26
CA GLN A 70 -12.74 7.16 32.22
C GLN A 70 -13.27 7.34 30.79
N PHE A 71 -12.37 7.50 29.82
CA PHE A 71 -12.73 7.65 28.41
C PHE A 71 -13.42 6.40 27.84
N GLN A 72 -12.95 5.20 28.16
CA GLN A 72 -13.59 3.95 27.74
C GLN A 72 -14.97 3.75 28.40
N ARG A 73 -15.14 4.11 29.68
CA ARG A 73 -16.47 4.10 30.33
C ARG A 73 -17.44 5.10 29.68
N LEU A 74 -16.96 6.29 29.28
CA LEU A 74 -17.76 7.24 28.48
C LEU A 74 -18.11 6.71 27.08
N GLY A 75 -17.34 5.74 26.56
CA GLY A 75 -17.66 4.98 25.35
C GLY A 75 -18.57 3.76 25.56
N GLY A 76 -19.11 3.57 26.77
CA GLY A 76 -19.99 2.44 27.10
C GLY A 76 -19.27 1.13 27.45
N VAL A 77 -17.97 1.17 27.77
CA VAL A 77 -17.18 -0.03 28.11
C VAL A 77 -16.77 -0.01 29.59
N ASP A 78 -17.31 -0.93 30.40
CA ASP A 78 -16.83 -1.10 31.77
C ASP A 78 -15.46 -1.78 31.83
N VAL A 79 -14.45 -0.97 32.13
CA VAL A 79 -13.02 -1.35 32.23
C VAL A 79 -12.62 -2.02 33.54
N ASP A 80 -13.55 -2.22 34.48
CA ASP A 80 -13.32 -3.03 35.68
C ASP A 80 -13.90 -4.44 35.55
N THR A 81 -15.01 -4.62 34.82
CA THR A 81 -15.49 -5.95 34.38
C THR A 81 -14.52 -6.60 33.39
N ALA A 82 -14.49 -7.94 33.37
CA ALA A 82 -13.61 -8.73 32.50
C ALA A 82 -14.05 -8.65 31.02
N PRO A 83 -13.13 -8.63 30.03
CA PRO A 83 -13.48 -8.35 28.64
C PRO A 83 -14.51 -9.31 28.02
N HIS A 84 -14.45 -10.60 28.36
CA HIS A 84 -15.41 -11.58 27.84
C HIS A 84 -16.82 -11.32 28.41
N ARG A 85 -16.95 -10.98 29.71
CA ARG A 85 -18.24 -10.68 30.34
C ARG A 85 -18.92 -9.49 29.68
N ASN A 86 -18.18 -8.41 29.40
CA ASN A 86 -18.74 -7.29 28.62
C ASN A 86 -19.33 -7.76 27.29
N VAL A 87 -18.62 -8.63 26.56
CA VAL A 87 -19.12 -9.18 25.28
C VAL A 87 -20.32 -10.12 25.49
N ASP A 88 -20.30 -10.99 26.52
CA ASP A 88 -21.44 -11.84 26.90
C ASP A 88 -22.69 -10.98 27.19
N HIS A 89 -22.51 -9.89 27.94
CA HIS A 89 -23.55 -8.94 28.34
C HIS A 89 -24.12 -8.17 27.14
N TRP A 90 -23.26 -7.67 26.24
CA TRP A 90 -23.67 -6.93 25.05
C TRP A 90 -24.45 -7.78 24.05
N LEU A 91 -24.19 -9.08 23.99
CA LEU A 91 -24.78 -10.00 23.01
C LEU A 91 -25.97 -10.81 23.54
N ASN A 92 -26.26 -10.77 24.85
CA ASN A 92 -27.37 -11.48 25.46
C ASN A 92 -28.64 -10.59 25.52
N PRO A 93 -29.72 -10.89 24.76
CA PRO A 93 -30.95 -10.07 24.73
C PRO A 93 -31.67 -9.93 26.08
N SER A 94 -31.40 -10.82 27.04
CA SER A 94 -32.00 -10.78 28.38
C SER A 94 -31.19 -9.97 29.39
N HIS A 95 -30.03 -9.44 29.01
CA HIS A 95 -29.15 -8.69 29.92
C HIS A 95 -29.40 -7.17 29.84
N PRO A 96 -29.37 -6.41 30.95
CA PRO A 96 -29.61 -4.96 30.94
C PRO A 96 -28.62 -4.14 30.08
N GLU A 97 -27.43 -4.68 29.84
CA GLU A 97 -26.39 -4.08 28.98
C GLU A 97 -26.44 -4.58 27.52
N TYR A 98 -27.51 -5.27 27.11
CA TYR A 98 -27.69 -5.73 25.74
C TYR A 98 -27.57 -4.58 24.74
N ASN A 99 -26.89 -4.83 23.63
CA ASN A 99 -26.62 -3.84 22.61
C ASN A 99 -26.95 -4.42 21.23
N SER A 100 -28.12 -4.04 20.70
CA SER A 100 -28.62 -4.52 19.41
C SER A 100 -27.67 -4.24 18.25
N THR A 101 -26.98 -3.10 18.23
CA THR A 101 -26.00 -2.78 17.17
C THR A 101 -24.77 -3.70 17.22
N LEU A 102 -24.30 -4.07 18.41
CA LEU A 102 -23.24 -5.08 18.55
C LEU A 102 -23.75 -6.47 18.17
N ALA A 103 -24.96 -6.84 18.58
CA ALA A 103 -25.57 -8.13 18.25
C ALA A 103 -25.82 -8.30 16.73
N GLU A 104 -26.25 -7.24 16.04
CA GLU A 104 -26.44 -7.24 14.58
C GLU A 104 -25.10 -7.33 13.82
N ALA A 105 -24.06 -6.66 14.32
CA ALA A 105 -22.73 -6.70 13.71
C ALA A 105 -21.95 -8.00 13.99
N VAL A 106 -22.22 -8.70 15.09
CA VAL A 106 -21.53 -9.94 15.49
C VAL A 106 -22.31 -11.16 15.01
N PHE A 107 -21.86 -11.79 13.93
CA PHE A 107 -22.53 -12.95 13.36
C PHE A 107 -22.15 -14.29 13.99
N HIS A 108 -21.02 -14.35 14.71
CA HIS A 108 -20.61 -15.53 15.47
C HIS A 108 -19.91 -15.10 16.75
N TYR A 109 -20.27 -15.75 17.86
CA TYR A 109 -19.64 -15.55 19.15
C TYR A 109 -19.52 -16.89 19.89
N SER A 110 -18.36 -17.15 20.47
CA SER A 110 -18.15 -18.22 21.44
C SER A 110 -17.37 -17.67 22.63
N ALA A 111 -18.06 -17.59 23.76
CA ALA A 111 -17.42 -17.37 25.06
C ALA A 111 -16.39 -18.48 25.34
N ARG A 112 -15.36 -18.14 26.12
CA ARG A 112 -14.34 -19.09 26.56
C ARG A 112 -14.69 -19.63 27.94
N THR A 113 -15.60 -20.59 28.01
CA THR A 113 -16.12 -21.10 29.29
C THR A 113 -15.15 -22.06 29.98
N LYS A 114 -14.38 -22.83 29.20
CA LYS A 114 -13.37 -23.78 29.71
C LYS A 114 -11.96 -23.46 29.22
N ARG A 115 -10.95 -23.91 29.98
CA ARG A 115 -9.53 -23.73 29.62
C ARG A 115 -9.17 -24.36 28.27
N SER A 116 -9.83 -25.46 27.88
CA SER A 116 -9.67 -26.13 26.58
C SER A 116 -10.29 -25.37 25.40
N GLU A 117 -11.24 -24.48 25.65
CA GLU A 117 -11.98 -23.75 24.61
C GLU A 117 -11.21 -22.52 24.11
N ARG A 118 -11.65 -22.00 22.96
CA ARG A 118 -11.19 -20.74 22.39
C ARG A 118 -12.19 -19.64 22.71
N PHE A 119 -11.70 -18.42 22.83
CA PHE A 119 -12.55 -17.24 22.66
C PHE A 119 -12.69 -16.97 21.17
N GLU A 120 -13.90 -16.71 20.68
CA GLU A 120 -14.17 -16.42 19.26
C GLU A 120 -15.21 -15.30 19.16
N ILE A 121 -14.97 -14.32 18.29
CA ILE A 121 -15.96 -13.31 17.89
C ILE A 121 -15.71 -12.95 16.42
N CYS A 122 -16.76 -12.92 15.61
CA CYS A 122 -16.65 -12.58 14.19
C CYS A 122 -17.66 -11.49 13.83
N ILE A 123 -17.21 -10.50 13.06
CA ILE A 123 -17.90 -9.23 12.86
C ILE A 123 -18.07 -8.96 11.37
N ALA A 124 -19.31 -8.66 10.98
CA ALA A 124 -19.67 -8.12 9.67
C ALA A 124 -20.92 -7.23 9.87
N THR A 125 -20.72 -5.91 9.87
CA THR A 125 -21.81 -4.93 9.99
C THR A 125 -22.76 -5.00 8.78
N PRO A 126 -23.97 -4.41 8.83
CA PRO A 126 -24.89 -4.38 7.68
C PRO A 126 -24.25 -3.81 6.40
N GLU A 127 -23.37 -2.81 6.51
CA GLU A 127 -22.60 -2.25 5.39
C GLU A 127 -21.59 -3.26 4.85
N MET A 128 -20.88 -3.98 5.73
CA MET A 128 -19.93 -5.03 5.34
C MET A 128 -20.62 -6.20 4.64
N LYS A 129 -21.81 -6.61 5.12
CA LYS A 129 -22.64 -7.64 4.46
C LYS A 129 -23.15 -7.15 3.09
N SER A 130 -23.63 -5.91 3.02
CA SER A 130 -24.05 -5.30 1.74
C SER A 130 -22.89 -5.23 0.74
N ALA A 131 -21.70 -4.87 1.21
CA ALA A 131 -20.48 -4.86 0.42
C ALA A 131 -20.04 -6.28 -0.01
N ALA A 132 -20.18 -7.29 0.86
CA ALA A 132 -19.90 -8.67 0.49
C ALA A 132 -20.81 -9.13 -0.66
N TRP A 133 -22.12 -8.91 -0.54
CA TRP A 133 -23.07 -9.23 -1.61
C TRP A 133 -22.79 -8.48 -2.92
N LYS A 134 -22.39 -7.21 -2.84
CA LYS A 134 -22.09 -6.39 -4.02
C LYS A 134 -20.75 -6.76 -4.71
N TYR A 135 -19.72 -7.10 -3.93
CA TYR A 135 -18.33 -7.13 -4.39
C TYR A 135 -17.64 -8.48 -4.31
N ALA A 136 -18.10 -9.37 -3.43
CA ALA A 136 -17.52 -10.71 -3.23
C ALA A 136 -18.40 -11.84 -3.78
N HIS A 137 -19.73 -11.65 -3.85
CA HIS A 137 -20.60 -12.67 -4.44
C HIS A 137 -20.30 -12.84 -5.92
N ASN A 138 -20.11 -14.09 -6.35
CA ASN A 138 -19.72 -14.46 -7.71
C ASN A 138 -18.46 -13.73 -8.22
N SER A 139 -17.56 -13.38 -7.30
CA SER A 139 -16.40 -12.52 -7.54
C SER A 139 -15.15 -13.07 -6.82
N GLN A 140 -14.08 -12.26 -6.77
CA GLN A 140 -12.84 -12.56 -6.05
C GLN A 140 -12.90 -12.04 -4.60
N ILE A 141 -12.49 -12.89 -3.64
CA ILE A 141 -12.19 -12.49 -2.27
C ILE A 141 -10.70 -12.57 -1.96
N ILE A 142 -10.25 -11.75 -1.02
CA ILE A 142 -8.92 -11.78 -0.40
C ILE A 142 -9.12 -12.24 1.05
N LEU A 143 -8.35 -13.23 1.49
CA LEU A 143 -8.31 -13.67 2.89
C LEU A 143 -6.85 -13.62 3.37
N ASP A 144 -6.59 -13.00 4.51
CA ASP A 144 -5.23 -12.95 5.09
C ASP A 144 -5.31 -12.80 6.62
N GLY A 145 -4.26 -13.26 7.31
CA GLY A 145 -4.14 -13.31 8.75
C GLY A 145 -3.22 -12.21 9.31
N THR A 146 -3.59 -11.63 10.46
CA THR A 146 -2.74 -10.64 11.14
C THR A 146 -2.78 -10.76 12.66
N PHE A 147 -1.77 -10.16 13.30
CA PHE A 147 -1.51 -10.26 14.73
C PHE A 147 -1.31 -8.88 15.38
N GLY A 148 -1.46 -8.84 16.71
CA GLY A 148 -1.06 -7.69 17.54
C GLY A 148 -2.10 -6.56 17.66
N VAL A 149 -3.35 -6.78 17.26
CA VAL A 149 -4.42 -5.76 17.32
C VAL A 149 -4.96 -5.50 18.74
N CYS A 150 -4.79 -6.45 19.67
CA CYS A 150 -5.19 -6.31 21.08
C CYS A 150 -4.15 -6.89 22.03
N ASN A 151 -4.33 -6.63 23.34
CA ASN A 151 -3.46 -7.10 24.43
C ASN A 151 -3.57 -8.61 24.71
N SER A 152 -4.61 -9.26 24.17
CA SER A 152 -4.84 -10.69 24.26
C SER A 152 -4.22 -11.41 23.05
N LYS A 153 -3.85 -12.69 23.21
CA LYS A 153 -3.28 -13.52 22.14
C LYS A 153 -4.36 -13.97 21.14
N ILE A 154 -4.89 -13.00 20.40
CA ILE A 154 -5.93 -13.14 19.37
C ILE A 154 -5.29 -13.14 17.98
N LEU A 155 -5.70 -14.08 17.14
CA LEU A 155 -5.56 -14.05 15.70
C LEU A 155 -6.71 -13.22 15.11
N LEU A 156 -6.41 -12.35 14.14
CA LEU A 156 -7.41 -11.68 13.33
C LEU A 156 -7.24 -12.13 11.88
N PHE A 157 -8.26 -12.76 11.29
CA PHE A 157 -8.37 -12.89 9.83
C PHE A 157 -9.32 -11.83 9.30
N ILE A 158 -9.04 -11.32 8.11
CA ILE A 158 -9.89 -10.33 7.43
C ILE A 158 -10.23 -10.90 6.05
N ALA A 159 -11.53 -10.98 5.75
CA ALA A 159 -12.01 -11.13 4.38
C ALA A 159 -12.22 -9.75 3.76
N MET A 160 -11.78 -9.59 2.50
CA MET A 160 -11.84 -8.34 1.75
C MET A 160 -12.25 -8.61 0.30
N ALA A 161 -12.99 -7.69 -0.31
CA ALA A 161 -13.34 -7.69 -1.73
C ALA A 161 -12.67 -6.52 -2.47
N LEU A 162 -12.84 -6.43 -3.79
CA LEU A 162 -12.54 -5.23 -4.56
C LEU A 162 -13.83 -4.50 -4.93
N ASP A 163 -13.85 -3.17 -4.79
CA ASP A 163 -14.88 -2.34 -5.42
C ASP A 163 -14.60 -2.09 -6.91
N GLU A 164 -15.49 -1.38 -7.59
CA GLU A 164 -15.41 -1.08 -9.03
C GLU A 164 -14.16 -0.29 -9.43
N GLU A 165 -13.45 0.28 -8.45
CA GLU A 165 -12.23 1.06 -8.62
C GLU A 165 -10.97 0.25 -8.26
N SER A 166 -11.12 -1.08 -8.09
CA SER A 166 -10.05 -1.98 -7.63
C SER A 166 -9.50 -1.63 -6.24
N ARG A 167 -10.29 -0.98 -5.37
CA ARG A 167 -9.89 -0.69 -3.98
C ARG A 167 -10.43 -1.75 -3.03
N GLY A 168 -9.59 -2.18 -2.08
CA GLY A 168 -9.94 -3.20 -1.10
C GLY A 168 -11.04 -2.76 -0.13
N VAL A 169 -12.15 -3.50 -0.05
CA VAL A 169 -13.29 -3.29 0.86
C VAL A 169 -13.30 -4.39 1.93
N PRO A 170 -13.16 -4.09 3.24
CA PRO A 170 -13.29 -5.11 4.28
C PRO A 170 -14.74 -5.61 4.39
N ILE A 171 -14.94 -6.93 4.37
CA ILE A 171 -16.28 -7.55 4.33
C ILE A 171 -16.57 -8.52 5.50
N ALA A 172 -15.55 -9.06 6.17
CA ALA A 172 -15.71 -9.77 7.44
C ALA A 172 -14.41 -9.78 8.25
N PHE A 173 -14.53 -9.79 9.57
CA PHE A 173 -13.42 -9.94 10.52
C PHE A 173 -13.63 -11.18 11.39
N PHE A 174 -12.61 -11.99 11.56
CA PHE A 174 -12.64 -13.21 12.37
C PHE A 174 -11.59 -13.13 13.48
N LEU A 175 -12.01 -12.88 14.72
CA LEU A 175 -11.14 -12.72 15.87
C LEU A 175 -11.24 -13.96 16.78
N PHE A 176 -10.14 -14.68 16.99
CA PHE A 176 -10.16 -15.85 17.88
C PHE A 176 -8.85 -16.09 18.61
N SER A 177 -8.91 -16.68 19.79
CA SER A 177 -7.72 -17.02 20.58
C SER A 177 -7.05 -18.30 20.07
N ALA A 178 -5.73 -18.38 20.22
CA ALA A 178 -5.00 -19.65 20.17
C ALA A 178 -5.54 -20.65 21.24
N PRO A 179 -5.38 -21.97 21.06
CA PRO A 179 -5.81 -22.96 22.05
C PRO A 179 -4.87 -22.92 23.28
N SER A 180 -5.33 -23.45 24.42
CA SER A 180 -4.49 -23.50 25.63
C SER A 180 -3.19 -24.25 25.42
N GLY A 181 -2.10 -23.70 25.98
CA GLY A 181 -0.77 -24.30 25.94
C GLY A 181 0.11 -23.86 24.76
N ASN A 182 -0.45 -23.19 23.75
CA ASN A 182 0.36 -22.68 22.64
C ASN A 182 1.31 -21.56 23.10
N LYS A 183 2.61 -21.81 23.00
CA LYS A 183 3.66 -20.82 23.30
C LYS A 183 3.71 -19.72 22.25
N PHE A 184 3.44 -20.06 20.98
CA PHE A 184 3.47 -19.18 19.81
C PHE A 184 2.04 -19.01 19.24
N THR A 185 1.64 -17.76 18.99
CA THR A 185 0.27 -17.43 18.54
C THR A 185 0.03 -17.72 17.05
N PRO A 186 0.98 -17.48 16.12
CA PRO A 186 0.77 -17.79 14.70
C PRO A 186 0.55 -19.28 14.39
N SER A 187 1.15 -20.20 15.13
CA SER A 187 0.80 -21.64 15.05
C SER A 187 -0.51 -22.00 15.78
N GLY A 188 -1.35 -21.00 16.09
CA GLY A 188 -2.57 -21.13 16.90
C GLY A 188 -3.83 -21.50 16.13
N TYR A 189 -3.79 -21.62 14.80
CA TYR A 189 -4.94 -22.00 13.97
C TYR A 189 -4.67 -23.24 13.11
N ASN A 190 -5.76 -23.84 12.65
CA ASN A 190 -5.83 -25.04 11.82
C ASN A 190 -6.96 -24.89 10.80
N THR A 191 -7.07 -25.84 9.87
CA THR A 191 -8.16 -25.86 8.88
C THR A 191 -9.54 -25.84 9.56
N GLU A 192 -9.70 -26.54 10.68
CA GLU A 192 -11.00 -26.76 11.33
C GLU A 192 -11.60 -25.47 11.89
N ILE A 193 -10.80 -24.62 12.56
CA ILE A 193 -11.30 -23.33 13.07
C ILE A 193 -11.68 -22.40 11.92
N LEU A 194 -10.85 -22.27 10.89
CA LEU A 194 -11.15 -21.41 9.74
C LEU A 194 -12.38 -21.91 8.98
N THR A 195 -12.49 -23.22 8.75
CA THR A 195 -13.67 -23.83 8.09
C THR A 195 -14.95 -23.47 8.82
N ARG A 196 -14.98 -23.61 10.15
CA ARG A 196 -16.17 -23.27 10.94
C ARG A 196 -16.49 -21.78 10.90
N LEU A 197 -15.52 -20.91 11.15
CA LEU A 197 -15.77 -19.46 11.21
C LEU A 197 -16.20 -18.89 9.85
N LEU A 198 -15.59 -19.35 8.76
CA LEU A 198 -16.01 -19.02 7.39
C LEU A 198 -17.38 -19.61 7.03
N THR A 199 -17.74 -20.77 7.57
CA THR A 199 -19.08 -21.37 7.42
C THR A 199 -20.15 -20.53 8.12
N GLU A 200 -19.92 -20.09 9.36
CA GLU A 200 -20.84 -19.19 10.06
C GLU A 200 -20.96 -17.84 9.36
N TRP A 201 -19.87 -17.30 8.79
CA TRP A 201 -19.96 -16.12 7.93
C TRP A 201 -20.86 -16.36 6.72
N ARG A 202 -20.61 -17.43 5.94
CA ARG A 202 -21.41 -17.77 4.76
C ARG A 202 -22.89 -17.95 5.09
N LYS A 203 -23.23 -18.59 6.21
CA LYS A 203 -24.61 -18.69 6.72
C LYS A 203 -25.19 -17.31 7.06
N SER A 204 -24.43 -16.46 7.74
CA SER A 204 -24.87 -15.12 8.19
C SER A 204 -25.14 -14.11 7.08
N MET A 205 -24.72 -14.44 5.85
CA MET A 205 -25.05 -13.69 4.63
C MET A 205 -26.48 -13.95 4.14
N GLY A 206 -27.09 -15.08 4.54
CA GLY A 206 -28.41 -15.51 4.13
C GLY A 206 -28.50 -15.80 2.62
N GLU A 207 -29.67 -15.51 2.06
CA GLU A 207 -29.95 -15.55 0.63
C GLU A 207 -30.34 -14.17 0.12
N GLN A 208 -29.93 -13.84 -1.09
CA GLN A 208 -30.34 -12.63 -1.79
C GLN A 208 -30.72 -13.00 -3.22
N ASN A 209 -31.86 -12.51 -3.70
CA ASN A 209 -32.38 -12.80 -5.04
C ASN A 209 -32.46 -14.31 -5.37
N GLY A 210 -32.83 -15.15 -4.38
CA GLY A 210 -32.92 -16.61 -4.53
C GLY A 210 -31.57 -17.34 -4.69
N SER A 211 -30.46 -16.64 -4.45
CA SER A 211 -29.11 -17.21 -4.47
C SER A 211 -28.51 -17.17 -3.06
N SER A 212 -27.78 -18.22 -2.67
CA SER A 212 -26.98 -18.23 -1.44
C SER A 212 -25.60 -17.62 -1.69
N PHE A 213 -25.00 -16.98 -0.67
CA PHE A 213 -23.69 -16.34 -0.84
C PHE A 213 -22.59 -17.35 -1.21
N HIS A 214 -21.79 -16.98 -2.21
CA HIS A 214 -20.70 -17.78 -2.78
C HIS A 214 -19.65 -16.88 -3.45
N ALA A 215 -18.37 -17.20 -3.29
CA ALA A 215 -17.24 -16.55 -3.97
C ALA A 215 -16.60 -17.53 -4.96
N LEU A 216 -16.33 -17.07 -6.19
CA LEU A 216 -15.80 -17.92 -7.27
C LEU A 216 -14.28 -18.04 -7.24
N VAL A 217 -13.59 -17.00 -6.79
CA VAL A 217 -12.12 -16.97 -6.69
C VAL A 217 -11.74 -16.49 -5.28
N ALA A 218 -10.71 -17.07 -4.69
CA ALA A 218 -10.06 -16.48 -3.51
C ALA A 218 -8.54 -16.39 -3.68
N ILE A 219 -7.95 -15.34 -3.12
CA ILE A 219 -6.51 -15.21 -2.91
C ILE A 219 -6.19 -15.22 -1.42
N THR A 220 -5.21 -16.04 -1.01
CA THR A 220 -4.79 -16.23 0.39
C THR A 220 -3.27 -16.43 0.47
N ASP A 221 -2.71 -16.52 1.68
CA ASP A 221 -1.30 -16.89 1.85
C ASP A 221 -1.05 -18.36 1.43
N THR A 222 0.21 -18.74 1.36
CA THR A 222 0.75 -20.07 1.10
C THR A 222 0.44 -21.11 2.20
N ASP A 223 -0.24 -20.75 3.30
CA ASP A 223 -0.60 -21.71 4.35
C ASP A 223 -1.74 -22.66 3.88
N THR A 224 -1.39 -23.94 3.76
CA THR A 224 -2.29 -25.05 3.44
C THR A 224 -3.60 -25.09 4.25
N LYS A 225 -3.62 -24.58 5.49
CA LYS A 225 -4.82 -24.54 6.36
C LYS A 225 -5.90 -23.63 5.78
N GLU A 226 -5.51 -22.48 5.24
CA GLU A 226 -6.41 -21.49 4.65
C GLU A 226 -6.98 -22.01 3.34
N ARG A 227 -6.10 -22.52 2.46
CA ARG A 227 -6.49 -23.23 1.24
C ARG A 227 -7.52 -24.32 1.52
N ASN A 228 -7.24 -25.20 2.48
CA ASN A 228 -8.12 -26.30 2.85
C ASN A 228 -9.44 -25.85 3.49
N ALA A 229 -9.48 -24.70 4.17
CA ALA A 229 -10.71 -24.16 4.74
C ALA A 229 -11.59 -23.54 3.64
N LEU A 230 -11.01 -22.77 2.72
CA LEU A 230 -11.72 -22.16 1.59
C LEU A 230 -12.35 -23.24 0.69
N LEU A 231 -11.62 -24.29 0.33
CA LEU A 231 -12.12 -25.42 -0.47
C LEU A 231 -13.31 -26.14 0.17
N LYS A 232 -13.37 -26.20 1.51
CA LYS A 232 -14.48 -26.83 2.25
C LYS A 232 -15.72 -25.95 2.33
N VAL A 233 -15.55 -24.63 2.41
CA VAL A 233 -16.65 -23.67 2.64
C VAL A 233 -17.30 -23.23 1.32
N PHE A 234 -16.51 -23.12 0.26
CA PHE A 234 -16.93 -22.70 -1.07
C PHE A 234 -16.60 -23.81 -2.09
N PRO A 235 -17.48 -24.82 -2.26
CA PRO A 235 -17.25 -25.89 -3.24
C PRO A 235 -17.09 -25.33 -4.65
N GLY A 236 -16.02 -25.72 -5.35
CA GLY A 236 -15.70 -25.24 -6.69
C GLY A 236 -14.94 -23.91 -6.76
N ILE A 237 -14.58 -23.30 -5.63
CA ILE A 237 -13.79 -22.06 -5.61
C ILE A 237 -12.41 -22.25 -6.24
N TRP A 238 -12.00 -21.32 -7.10
CA TRP A 238 -10.65 -21.28 -7.66
C TRP A 238 -9.71 -20.53 -6.72
N LEU A 239 -8.60 -21.17 -6.33
CA LEU A 239 -7.67 -20.61 -5.34
C LEU A 239 -6.39 -20.11 -5.99
N ILE A 240 -6.02 -18.89 -5.62
CA ILE A 240 -4.78 -18.22 -5.96
C ILE A 240 -3.94 -18.05 -4.69
N LEU A 241 -2.62 -18.26 -4.76
CA LEU A 241 -1.69 -17.95 -3.68
C LEU A 241 -1.05 -16.59 -3.91
N CYS A 242 -0.82 -15.85 -2.82
CA CYS A 242 -0.14 -14.57 -2.86
C CYS A 242 1.28 -14.69 -3.45
N LYS A 243 1.54 -14.07 -4.60
CA LYS A 243 2.86 -14.06 -5.26
C LYS A 243 3.96 -13.47 -4.36
N PHE A 244 3.63 -12.52 -3.49
CA PHE A 244 4.58 -11.95 -2.53
C PHE A 244 5.07 -13.02 -1.55
N HIS A 245 4.17 -13.71 -0.86
CA HIS A 245 4.53 -14.75 0.10
C HIS A 245 5.15 -15.99 -0.57
N LEU A 246 4.74 -16.36 -1.79
CA LEU A 246 5.42 -17.35 -2.62
C LEU A 246 6.91 -16.98 -2.82
N ARG A 247 7.18 -15.75 -3.26
CA ARG A 247 8.55 -15.26 -3.47
C ARG A 247 9.33 -15.10 -2.17
N GLN A 248 8.66 -14.82 -1.07
CA GLN A 248 9.26 -14.84 0.26
C GLN A 248 9.68 -16.26 0.66
N CYS A 249 8.84 -17.28 0.43
CA CYS A 249 9.17 -18.69 0.68
C CYS A 249 10.39 -19.14 -0.13
N TRP A 250 10.39 -18.88 -1.44
CA TRP A 250 11.51 -19.23 -2.33
C TRP A 250 12.79 -18.48 -1.93
N THR A 251 12.69 -17.17 -1.67
CA THR A 251 13.83 -16.34 -1.22
C THR A 251 14.38 -16.79 0.13
N ASN A 252 13.54 -17.19 1.07
CA ASN A 252 13.98 -17.70 2.37
C ASN A 252 14.75 -19.02 2.22
N HIS A 253 14.25 -19.96 1.42
CA HIS A 253 14.97 -21.20 1.13
C HIS A 253 16.29 -20.95 0.39
N ARG A 254 16.27 -20.12 -0.65
CA ARG A 254 17.46 -19.75 -1.44
C ARG A 254 18.51 -19.04 -0.59
N ASN A 255 18.10 -18.15 0.32
CA ASN A 255 19.00 -17.52 1.27
C ASN A 255 19.62 -18.56 2.24
N HIS A 256 18.82 -19.51 2.73
CA HIS A 256 19.29 -20.57 3.63
C HIS A 256 20.30 -21.52 2.95
N THR A 257 20.15 -21.85 1.67
CA THR A 257 21.11 -22.71 0.96
C THR A 257 22.33 -21.95 0.43
N LEU A 258 22.16 -20.74 -0.11
CA LEU A 258 23.20 -20.03 -0.88
C LEU A 258 23.75 -18.75 -0.22
N LYS A 259 23.02 -18.05 0.66
CA LYS A 259 23.53 -16.82 1.33
C LYS A 259 24.11 -17.06 2.71
N SER A 260 23.57 -18.02 3.48
CA SER A 260 24.10 -18.38 4.80
C SER A 260 25.55 -18.91 4.73
N ASN A 261 25.98 -19.36 3.55
CA ASN A 261 27.34 -19.76 3.24
C ASN A 261 28.05 -18.64 2.44
N SER A 262 28.27 -17.48 3.05
CA SER A 262 28.79 -16.25 2.42
C SER A 262 30.24 -16.32 1.88
N GLN A 263 30.81 -17.53 1.77
CA GLN A 263 32.13 -17.83 1.22
C GLN A 263 32.06 -18.72 -0.03
N ILE A 264 30.87 -19.12 -0.50
CA ILE A 264 30.72 -19.95 -1.71
C ILE A 264 31.02 -19.12 -2.97
N VAL A 265 32.13 -19.46 -3.64
CA VAL A 265 32.48 -18.97 -4.98
C VAL A 265 31.39 -19.39 -5.99
N GLY A 266 30.95 -18.49 -6.86
CA GLY A 266 29.90 -18.76 -7.86
C GLY A 266 28.45 -18.68 -7.35
N ALA A 267 28.23 -18.39 -6.06
CA ALA A 267 26.87 -18.32 -5.50
C ALA A 267 26.03 -17.17 -6.07
N SER A 268 26.63 -16.04 -6.47
CA SER A 268 25.92 -14.87 -6.99
C SER A 268 25.30 -15.15 -8.37
N GLU A 269 26.07 -15.83 -9.23
CA GLU A 269 25.69 -16.29 -10.54
C GLU A 269 24.49 -17.24 -10.43
N ILE A 270 24.60 -18.27 -9.59
CA ILE A 270 23.53 -19.26 -9.38
C ILE A 270 22.28 -18.62 -8.75
N ILE A 271 22.42 -17.72 -7.77
CA ILE A 271 21.27 -16.95 -7.25
C ILE A 271 20.57 -16.18 -8.38
N THR A 272 21.33 -15.58 -9.30
CA THR A 272 20.76 -14.84 -10.44
C THR A 272 20.03 -15.76 -11.42
N ARG A 273 20.58 -16.95 -11.71
CA ARG A 273 19.91 -17.97 -12.53
C ARG A 273 18.62 -18.47 -11.90
N LEU A 274 18.64 -18.80 -10.60
CA LEU A 274 17.48 -19.27 -9.86
C LEU A 274 16.37 -18.21 -9.79
N VAL A 275 16.69 -16.93 -9.56
CA VAL A 275 15.70 -15.84 -9.61
C VAL A 275 15.05 -15.73 -11.00
N ARG A 276 15.83 -15.86 -12.08
CA ARG A 276 15.31 -15.89 -13.46
C ARG A 276 14.39 -17.11 -13.69
N LEU A 277 14.75 -18.28 -13.17
CA LEU A 277 13.90 -19.47 -13.21
C LEU A 277 12.60 -19.24 -12.43
N GLU A 278 12.65 -18.67 -11.23
CA GLU A 278 11.48 -18.30 -10.41
C GLU A 278 10.55 -17.31 -11.14
N ASP A 279 11.09 -16.40 -11.96
CA ASP A 279 10.33 -15.53 -12.86
C ASP A 279 9.65 -16.31 -14.00
N ALA A 280 10.38 -17.17 -14.70
CA ALA A 280 9.83 -18.03 -15.75
C ALA A 280 8.75 -18.99 -15.22
N LEU A 281 8.95 -19.57 -14.03
CA LEU A 281 7.99 -20.45 -13.37
C LEU A 281 6.68 -19.73 -13.06
N VAL A 282 6.71 -18.53 -12.49
CA VAL A 282 5.47 -17.76 -12.27
C VAL A 282 4.83 -17.36 -13.60
N ALA A 283 5.63 -17.05 -14.62
CA ALA A 283 5.13 -16.70 -15.94
C ALA A 283 4.51 -17.88 -16.73
N SER A 284 4.77 -19.13 -16.32
CA SER A 284 4.37 -20.32 -17.06
C SER A 284 2.85 -20.48 -17.24
N LEU A 285 2.48 -20.98 -18.42
CA LEU A 285 1.08 -21.20 -18.85
C LEU A 285 0.73 -22.70 -19.00
N VAL A 286 1.74 -23.57 -19.06
CA VAL A 286 1.62 -25.02 -19.23
C VAL A 286 2.48 -25.72 -18.18
N HIS A 287 1.91 -26.70 -17.48
CA HIS A 287 2.57 -27.38 -16.37
C HIS A 287 3.83 -28.15 -16.79
N VAL A 288 3.76 -28.83 -17.94
CA VAL A 288 4.89 -29.57 -18.53
C VAL A 288 6.07 -28.64 -18.83
N ASP A 289 5.82 -27.40 -19.25
CA ASP A 289 6.88 -26.40 -19.46
C ASP A 289 7.52 -25.96 -18.15
N ALA A 290 6.74 -25.81 -17.07
CA ALA A 290 7.27 -25.50 -15.74
C ALA A 290 8.19 -26.63 -15.21
N ILE A 291 7.81 -27.90 -15.40
CA ILE A 291 8.66 -29.05 -15.08
C ILE A 291 9.94 -29.02 -15.93
N ARG A 292 9.81 -28.81 -17.25
CA ARG A 292 10.95 -28.74 -18.18
C ARG A 292 11.95 -27.63 -17.80
N LEU A 293 11.47 -26.47 -17.35
CA LEU A 293 12.31 -25.37 -16.87
C LEU A 293 13.16 -25.78 -15.65
N VAL A 294 12.58 -26.49 -14.66
CA VAL A 294 13.34 -26.99 -13.49
C VAL A 294 14.33 -28.08 -13.87
N THR A 295 13.95 -28.98 -14.79
CA THR A 295 14.82 -30.07 -15.26
C THR A 295 16.02 -29.55 -16.05
N ALA A 296 15.81 -28.64 -17.00
CA ALA A 296 16.91 -28.06 -17.80
C ALA A 296 17.90 -27.26 -16.93
N GLU A 297 17.42 -26.51 -15.94
CA GLU A 297 18.31 -25.80 -15.01
C GLU A 297 19.05 -26.78 -14.09
N ARG A 298 18.45 -27.91 -13.70
CA ARG A 298 19.14 -28.98 -12.95
C ARG A 298 20.26 -29.62 -13.77
N GLU A 299 19.97 -29.99 -15.01
CA GLU A 299 20.97 -30.53 -15.95
C GLU A 299 22.13 -29.54 -16.14
N THR A 300 21.82 -28.24 -16.28
CA THR A 300 22.83 -27.19 -16.39
C THR A 300 23.72 -27.10 -15.14
N LEU A 301 23.16 -27.19 -13.93
CA LEU A 301 23.94 -27.13 -12.70
C LEU A 301 24.78 -28.39 -12.45
N GLU A 302 24.29 -29.59 -12.83
CA GLU A 302 25.09 -30.82 -12.78
C GLU A 302 26.23 -30.78 -13.81
N ALA A 303 25.99 -30.23 -15.01
CA ALA A 303 27.05 -29.99 -16.00
C ALA A 303 28.09 -28.97 -15.51
N LEU A 304 27.66 -27.86 -14.89
CA LEU A 304 28.55 -26.89 -14.26
C LEU A 304 29.44 -27.58 -13.21
N LYS A 305 28.83 -28.35 -12.28
CA LYS A 305 29.51 -29.10 -11.23
C LYS A 305 30.55 -30.10 -11.76
N ALA A 306 30.26 -30.75 -12.90
CA ALA A 306 31.21 -31.64 -13.57
C ALA A 306 32.36 -30.88 -14.27
N SER A 307 32.10 -29.66 -14.76
CA SER A 307 33.08 -28.85 -15.52
C SER A 307 33.97 -27.94 -14.67
N ASP A 308 33.46 -27.44 -13.54
CA ASP A 308 34.14 -26.48 -12.66
C ASP A 308 34.04 -26.95 -11.19
N PRO A 309 35.10 -27.62 -10.67
CA PRO A 309 35.16 -28.04 -9.27
C PRO A 309 35.09 -26.89 -8.27
N SER A 310 35.41 -25.64 -8.66
CA SER A 310 35.33 -24.47 -7.77
C SER A 310 33.89 -23.99 -7.57
N ALA A 311 33.02 -24.21 -8.57
CA ALA A 311 31.59 -23.91 -8.52
C ALA A 311 30.74 -25.08 -7.95
N ALA A 312 31.31 -26.26 -7.74
CA ALA A 312 30.58 -27.48 -7.36
C ALA A 312 29.69 -27.30 -6.10
N THR A 313 30.21 -26.69 -5.03
CA THR A 313 29.45 -26.41 -3.79
C THR A 313 28.26 -25.47 -4.05
N ALA A 314 28.43 -24.50 -4.95
CA ALA A 314 27.38 -23.57 -5.34
C ALA A 314 26.31 -24.28 -6.17
N ALA A 315 26.72 -25.14 -7.11
CA ALA A 315 25.85 -25.97 -7.92
C ALA A 315 25.01 -26.90 -7.04
N ASP A 316 25.61 -27.63 -6.10
CA ASP A 316 24.89 -28.51 -5.16
C ASP A 316 23.86 -27.75 -4.31
N ALA A 317 24.20 -26.55 -3.83
CA ALA A 317 23.26 -25.68 -3.11
C ALA A 317 22.10 -25.17 -4.00
N GLY A 318 22.36 -24.96 -5.30
CA GLY A 318 21.34 -24.65 -6.30
C GLY A 318 20.44 -25.84 -6.62
N ILE A 319 21.02 -27.02 -6.88
CA ILE A 319 20.35 -28.31 -7.12
C ILE A 319 19.42 -28.69 -5.95
N SER A 320 19.85 -28.40 -4.71
CA SER A 320 19.04 -28.52 -3.51
C SER A 320 17.83 -27.59 -3.50
N HIS A 321 17.99 -26.33 -3.96
CA HIS A 321 16.85 -25.41 -4.12
C HIS A 321 15.91 -25.83 -5.25
N LEU A 322 16.44 -26.33 -6.39
CA LEU A 322 15.61 -26.89 -7.47
C LEU A 322 14.80 -28.10 -6.99
N LYS A 323 15.37 -28.96 -6.13
CA LYS A 323 14.62 -30.05 -5.50
C LYS A 323 13.50 -29.53 -4.60
N TYR A 324 13.76 -28.50 -3.80
CA TYR A 324 12.71 -27.83 -3.01
C TYR A 324 11.58 -27.25 -3.89
N LEU A 325 11.90 -26.64 -5.04
CA LEU A 325 10.90 -26.13 -5.98
C LEU A 325 10.02 -27.24 -6.57
N SER A 326 10.61 -28.36 -7.03
CA SER A 326 9.88 -29.56 -7.44
C SER A 326 8.97 -30.09 -6.33
N ASP A 327 9.58 -30.54 -5.23
CA ASP A 327 8.93 -31.27 -4.14
C ASP A 327 7.77 -30.49 -3.47
N ASN A 328 7.81 -29.15 -3.48
CA ASN A 328 6.90 -28.30 -2.70
C ASN A 328 6.02 -27.36 -3.53
N TRP A 329 6.26 -27.17 -4.83
CA TRP A 329 5.56 -26.14 -5.63
C TRP A 329 5.20 -26.55 -7.05
N VAL A 330 6.11 -27.24 -7.76
CA VAL A 330 5.99 -27.48 -9.21
C VAL A 330 5.38 -28.84 -9.53
N ASP A 331 5.69 -29.91 -8.81
CA ASP A 331 5.30 -31.27 -9.23
C ASP A 331 3.79 -31.53 -9.11
N ASP A 332 3.11 -30.94 -8.10
CA ASP A 332 1.64 -30.94 -7.98
C ASP A 332 1.03 -29.90 -8.94
N GLU A 333 0.39 -30.38 -10.01
CA GLU A 333 -0.28 -29.53 -11.00
C GLU A 333 -1.34 -28.59 -10.40
N MET A 334 -2.09 -29.05 -9.39
CA MET A 334 -3.14 -28.25 -8.74
C MET A 334 -2.56 -27.20 -7.80
N LEU A 335 -1.36 -27.44 -7.25
CA LEU A 335 -0.60 -26.42 -6.54
C LEU A 335 0.03 -25.42 -7.52
N TRP A 336 0.68 -25.88 -8.60
CA TRP A 336 1.21 -25.03 -9.66
C TRP A 336 0.14 -24.11 -10.27
N LYS A 337 -1.06 -24.64 -10.54
CA LYS A 337 -2.24 -23.88 -10.98
C LYS A 337 -2.67 -22.78 -10.00
N SER A 338 -2.32 -22.86 -8.72
CA SER A 338 -2.70 -21.83 -7.74
C SER A 338 -1.75 -20.63 -7.69
N TRP A 339 -0.54 -20.69 -8.26
CA TRP A 339 0.42 -19.58 -8.17
C TRP A 339 1.03 -19.11 -9.50
N SER A 340 0.83 -19.87 -10.58
CA SER A 340 1.28 -19.52 -11.94
C SER A 340 0.34 -18.56 -12.67
N ASN A 341 0.82 -17.97 -13.77
CA ASN A 341 0.00 -17.17 -14.68
C ASN A 341 -1.15 -17.99 -15.30
N HIS A 342 -0.98 -19.30 -15.53
CA HIS A 342 -2.11 -20.19 -15.89
C HIS A 342 -3.28 -20.03 -14.92
N GLY A 343 -2.97 -20.06 -13.61
CA GLY A 343 -3.95 -19.87 -12.54
C GLY A 343 -4.72 -18.57 -12.63
N ARG A 344 -4.01 -17.47 -12.91
CA ARG A 344 -4.61 -16.14 -13.06
C ARG A 344 -5.42 -15.99 -14.34
N HIS A 345 -5.03 -16.62 -15.45
CA HIS A 345 -5.85 -16.67 -16.67
C HIS A 345 -7.14 -17.48 -16.49
N VAL A 346 -7.08 -18.62 -15.79
CA VAL A 346 -8.29 -19.39 -15.46
C VAL A 346 -9.21 -18.57 -14.55
N ALA A 347 -8.68 -17.91 -13.52
CA ALA A 347 -9.45 -17.01 -12.67
C ALA A 347 -10.09 -15.85 -13.45
N ALA A 348 -9.37 -15.23 -14.39
CA ALA A 348 -9.88 -14.14 -15.23
C ALA A 348 -11.09 -14.62 -16.06
N LYS A 349 -11.00 -15.83 -16.62
CA LYS A 349 -12.10 -16.48 -17.35
C LYS A 349 -13.31 -16.79 -16.45
N ILE A 350 -13.08 -17.23 -15.21
CA ILE A 350 -14.13 -17.50 -14.22
C ILE A 350 -14.85 -16.20 -13.80
N LEU A 351 -14.11 -15.11 -13.64
CA LEU A 351 -14.63 -13.80 -13.21
C LEU A 351 -15.19 -12.94 -14.35
N GLY A 352 -14.98 -13.34 -15.62
CA GLY A 352 -15.35 -12.54 -16.79
C GLY A 352 -14.57 -11.24 -16.95
N CYS A 353 -13.34 -11.16 -16.41
CA CYS A 353 -12.50 -9.96 -16.42
C CYS A 353 -11.17 -10.18 -17.18
N THR A 354 -10.37 -9.12 -17.35
CA THR A 354 -9.03 -9.24 -17.94
C THR A 354 -8.00 -9.72 -16.90
N PHE A 355 -6.88 -10.26 -17.36
CA PHE A 355 -5.81 -10.82 -16.52
C PHE A 355 -5.25 -9.81 -15.49
N GLU A 356 -5.26 -8.53 -15.83
CA GLU A 356 -4.77 -7.42 -15.00
C GLU A 356 -5.64 -7.19 -13.76
N PHE A 357 -6.94 -7.47 -13.85
CA PHE A 357 -7.89 -7.33 -12.73
C PHE A 357 -7.82 -8.49 -11.72
N VAL A 358 -7.24 -9.63 -12.09
CA VAL A 358 -7.06 -10.76 -11.16
C VAL A 358 -5.88 -10.48 -10.25
N LEU A 359 -6.11 -10.30 -8.95
CA LEU A 359 -5.06 -9.95 -8.00
C LEU A 359 -3.91 -10.98 -8.00
N PRO A 360 -2.64 -10.52 -8.09
CA PRO A 360 -1.47 -11.37 -7.91
C PRO A 360 -1.02 -11.48 -6.45
N THR A 361 -1.47 -10.59 -5.56
CA THR A 361 -0.99 -10.47 -4.17
C THR A 361 -2.09 -9.99 -3.21
N THR A 362 -1.85 -10.14 -1.90
CA THR A 362 -2.73 -9.65 -0.81
C THR A 362 -2.42 -8.21 -0.39
N ASN A 363 -1.75 -7.40 -1.23
CA ASN A 363 -1.30 -6.04 -0.90
C ASN A 363 -2.41 -5.13 -0.32
N HIS A 364 -3.66 -5.29 -0.77
CA HIS A 364 -4.79 -4.53 -0.23
C HIS A 364 -5.02 -4.83 1.27
N LEU A 365 -4.87 -6.08 1.69
CA LEU A 365 -4.95 -6.48 3.10
C LEU A 365 -3.71 -6.07 3.89
N GLU A 366 -2.51 -6.12 3.32
CA GLU A 366 -1.30 -5.60 3.99
C GLU A 366 -1.39 -4.09 4.24
N SER A 367 -1.74 -3.31 3.21
CA SER A 367 -1.97 -1.87 3.31
C SER A 367 -3.08 -1.55 4.31
N PHE A 368 -4.21 -2.27 4.24
CA PHE A 368 -5.29 -2.12 5.20
C PHE A 368 -4.88 -2.51 6.63
N ASN A 369 -4.08 -3.54 6.83
CA ASN A 369 -3.56 -3.94 8.14
C ASN A 369 -2.65 -2.86 8.74
N ASN A 370 -1.83 -2.20 7.90
CA ASN A 370 -1.03 -1.04 8.29
C ASN A 370 -1.92 0.14 8.71
N LEU A 371 -2.92 0.50 7.90
CA LEU A 371 -3.89 1.55 8.20
C LEU A 371 -4.70 1.25 9.48
N LEU A 372 -5.18 0.01 9.64
CA LEU A 372 -5.93 -0.43 10.81
C LEU A 372 -5.10 -0.20 12.08
N LYS A 373 -3.85 -0.66 12.11
CA LYS A 373 -2.97 -0.53 13.27
C LYS A 373 -2.56 0.92 13.53
N ASN A 374 -2.14 1.65 12.49
CA ASN A 374 -1.45 2.94 12.63
C ASN A 374 -2.34 4.19 12.44
N LYS A 375 -3.43 4.14 11.64
CA LYS A 375 -4.40 5.26 11.44
C LYS A 375 -5.66 5.10 12.32
N HIS A 376 -6.25 3.90 12.34
CA HIS A 376 -7.56 3.67 12.96
C HIS A 376 -7.46 3.32 14.45
N LEU A 377 -6.60 2.37 14.84
CA LEU A 377 -6.48 1.90 16.23
C LEU A 377 -5.50 2.74 17.07
N HIS A 378 -4.41 3.25 16.49
CA HIS A 378 -3.33 3.93 17.23
C HIS A 378 -3.81 5.06 18.14
N ARG A 379 -4.74 5.93 17.67
CA ARG A 379 -5.28 7.05 18.46
C ARG A 379 -6.00 6.64 19.76
N TRP A 380 -6.42 5.38 19.86
CA TRP A 380 -7.10 4.81 21.04
C TRP A 380 -6.14 4.10 22.00
N GLN A 381 -4.86 3.92 21.62
CA GLN A 381 -3.85 3.20 22.38
C GLN A 381 -3.13 4.11 23.38
N ASN A 382 -3.10 3.69 24.65
CA ASN A 382 -2.35 4.41 25.69
C ASN A 382 -0.84 4.14 25.54
N ASN A 383 -0.10 5.07 24.93
CA ASN A 383 1.34 4.95 24.64
C ASN A 383 1.68 3.66 23.86
N SER A 384 1.01 3.45 22.72
CA SER A 384 1.14 2.27 21.84
C SER A 384 0.86 0.91 22.53
N ARG A 385 0.25 0.91 23.71
CA ARG A 385 -0.19 -0.33 24.37
C ARG A 385 -1.39 -0.91 23.61
N PRO A 386 -1.37 -2.21 23.26
CA PRO A 386 -2.49 -2.84 22.57
C PRO A 386 -3.81 -2.72 23.35
N LEU A 387 -4.92 -2.61 22.61
CA LEU A 387 -6.25 -2.39 23.17
C LEU A 387 -6.74 -3.59 23.98
N ARG A 388 -7.68 -3.36 24.90
CA ARG A 388 -8.45 -4.44 25.52
C ARG A 388 -9.38 -5.05 24.47
N LEU A 389 -9.67 -6.34 24.56
CA LEU A 389 -10.41 -7.09 23.53
C LEU A 389 -11.82 -6.52 23.26
N ASP A 390 -12.57 -6.27 24.32
CA ASP A 390 -13.92 -5.69 24.30
C ASP A 390 -13.90 -4.22 23.84
N VAL A 391 -12.89 -3.45 24.26
CA VAL A 391 -12.61 -2.10 23.74
C VAL A 391 -12.35 -2.15 22.22
N LEU A 392 -11.59 -3.13 21.72
CA LEU A 392 -11.35 -3.30 20.29
C LEU A 392 -12.67 -3.62 19.56
N VAL A 393 -13.49 -4.56 20.07
CA VAL A 393 -14.79 -4.92 19.48
C VAL A 393 -15.72 -3.70 19.41
N ASN A 394 -15.87 -2.96 20.50
CA ASN A 394 -16.68 -1.75 20.57
C ASN A 394 -16.18 -0.68 19.56
N LEU A 395 -14.87 -0.42 19.52
CA LEU A 395 -14.28 0.55 18.58
C LEU A 395 -14.41 0.12 17.12
N LEU A 396 -14.28 -1.18 16.82
CA LEU A 396 -14.45 -1.69 15.46
C LEU A 396 -15.88 -1.39 14.95
N VAL A 397 -16.90 -1.77 15.72
CA VAL A 397 -18.31 -1.61 15.35
C VAL A 397 -18.78 -0.14 15.38
N PHE A 398 -18.44 0.64 16.41
CA PHE A 398 -19.00 2.00 16.59
C PHE A 398 -18.15 3.15 16.04
N LYS A 399 -16.91 2.90 15.59
CA LYS A 399 -15.99 3.95 15.14
C LYS A 399 -15.24 3.60 13.87
N VAL A 400 -14.59 2.43 13.80
CA VAL A 400 -13.68 2.11 12.70
C VAL A 400 -14.45 1.75 11.43
N PHE A 401 -15.37 0.77 11.48
CA PHE A 401 -16.12 0.36 10.29
C PHE A 401 -17.06 1.47 9.78
N PRO A 402 -17.87 2.14 10.60
CA PRO A 402 -18.71 3.25 10.13
C PRO A 402 -17.89 4.34 9.44
N SER A 403 -16.77 4.77 10.03
CA SER A 403 -15.89 5.77 9.42
C SER A 403 -15.31 5.33 8.07
N ILE A 404 -14.98 4.05 7.87
CA ILE A 404 -14.47 3.53 6.59
C ILE A 404 -15.57 3.57 5.51
N PHE A 405 -16.80 3.18 5.85
CA PHE A 405 -17.91 3.17 4.90
C PHE A 405 -18.47 4.57 4.62
N GLU A 406 -18.47 5.47 5.61
CA GLU A 406 -18.78 6.90 5.43
C GLU A 406 -17.76 7.60 4.51
N GLU A 407 -16.45 7.40 4.74
CA GLU A 407 -15.37 7.93 3.90
C GLU A 407 -15.53 7.47 2.45
N ARG A 408 -15.83 6.18 2.23
CA ARG A 408 -16.11 5.63 0.89
C ARG A 408 -17.38 6.21 0.25
N LYS A 409 -18.48 6.31 1.00
CA LYS A 409 -19.75 6.87 0.50
C LYS A 409 -19.59 8.32 0.06
N MET A 410 -18.91 9.14 0.87
CA MET A 410 -18.62 10.54 0.53
C MET A 410 -17.67 10.65 -0.66
N ALA A 411 -16.61 9.84 -0.74
CA ALA A 411 -15.71 9.81 -1.88
C ALA A 411 -16.42 9.44 -3.20
N HIS A 412 -17.33 8.47 -3.16
CA HIS A 412 -18.14 8.07 -4.31
C HIS A 412 -19.13 9.17 -4.74
N GLN A 413 -19.80 9.82 -3.78
CA GLN A 413 -20.67 10.97 -4.06
C GLN A 413 -19.89 12.14 -4.68
N LEU A 414 -18.70 12.45 -4.16
CA LEU A 414 -17.81 13.48 -4.70
C LEU A 414 -17.36 13.13 -6.12
N LYS A 415 -17.01 11.87 -6.39
CA LYS A 415 -16.66 11.40 -7.74
C LYS A 415 -17.83 11.56 -8.72
N ILE A 416 -19.04 11.13 -8.36
CA ILE A 416 -20.23 11.30 -9.21
C ILE A 416 -20.48 12.79 -9.50
N ALA A 417 -20.42 13.65 -8.47
CA ALA A 417 -20.57 15.09 -8.64
C ALA A 417 -19.49 15.68 -9.56
N TRP A 418 -18.25 15.21 -9.46
CA TRP A 418 -17.13 15.62 -10.30
C TRP A 418 -17.28 15.17 -11.76
N GLU A 419 -17.58 13.90 -12.01
CA GLU A 419 -17.85 13.39 -13.35
C GLU A 419 -19.04 14.10 -14.01
N THR A 420 -20.11 14.37 -13.27
CA THR A 420 -21.27 15.12 -13.77
C THR A 420 -20.86 16.54 -14.19
N ARG A 421 -20.03 17.23 -13.40
CA ARG A 421 -19.47 18.55 -13.80
C ARG A 421 -18.62 18.47 -15.06
N ILE A 422 -17.77 17.43 -15.19
CA ILE A 422 -16.97 17.21 -16.41
C ILE A 422 -17.87 16.99 -17.64
N ARG A 423 -18.91 16.15 -17.52
CA ARG A 423 -19.88 15.92 -18.59
C ARG A 423 -20.62 17.21 -18.97
N GLN A 424 -21.07 17.99 -17.99
CA GLN A 424 -21.73 19.29 -18.19
C GLN A 424 -20.81 20.33 -18.86
N ALA A 425 -19.51 20.29 -18.59
CA ALA A 425 -18.50 21.14 -19.23
C ALA A 425 -18.08 20.67 -20.65
N GLY A 426 -18.74 19.64 -21.22
CA GLY A 426 -18.39 19.06 -22.53
C GLY A 426 -17.19 18.11 -22.52
N GLY A 427 -16.54 17.93 -21.37
CA GLY A 427 -15.36 17.06 -21.18
C GLY A 427 -15.68 15.57 -21.06
N GLY A 428 -16.87 15.11 -21.47
CA GLY A 428 -17.30 13.72 -21.28
C GLY A 428 -16.35 12.67 -21.88
N HIS A 429 -15.64 13.02 -22.96
CA HIS A 429 -14.62 12.18 -23.60
C HIS A 429 -13.39 11.94 -22.70
N LEU A 430 -13.05 12.87 -21.80
CA LEU A 430 -11.93 12.76 -20.86
C LEU A 430 -12.15 11.65 -19.82
N LEU A 431 -13.42 11.34 -19.50
CA LEU A 431 -13.75 10.26 -18.56
C LEU A 431 -13.47 8.87 -19.12
N GLY A 432 -13.44 8.71 -20.45
CA GLY A 432 -13.07 7.47 -21.14
C GLY A 432 -11.57 7.31 -21.40
N ALA A 433 -10.81 8.41 -21.48
CA ALA A 433 -9.38 8.40 -21.80
C ALA A 433 -8.47 7.83 -20.70
N ARG A 434 -9.01 7.59 -19.49
CA ARG A 434 -8.26 7.31 -18.25
C ARG A 434 -7.49 5.97 -18.19
N ARG A 435 -7.27 5.30 -19.32
CA ARG A 435 -6.59 4.00 -19.42
C ARG A 435 -5.65 3.81 -20.61
N THR A 436 -5.34 4.86 -21.38
CA THR A 436 -4.17 4.81 -22.28
C THR A 436 -2.91 5.11 -21.49
N THR A 437 -2.13 4.08 -21.16
CA THR A 437 -0.75 4.25 -20.73
C THR A 437 0.02 5.02 -21.79
N LEU A 438 0.45 6.25 -21.49
CA LEU A 438 1.41 6.99 -22.30
C LEU A 438 2.58 6.07 -22.66
N GLU A 439 2.76 5.81 -23.96
CA GLU A 439 3.83 4.95 -24.46
C GLU A 439 5.19 5.55 -24.09
N ARG A 440 6.09 4.70 -23.59
CA ARG A 440 7.43 5.11 -23.17
C ARG A 440 8.32 5.21 -24.41
N PRO A 441 9.24 6.19 -24.48
CA PRO A 441 10.08 6.37 -25.66
C PRO A 441 10.88 5.10 -25.95
N THR A 442 10.91 4.71 -27.22
CA THR A 442 11.57 3.49 -27.71
C THR A 442 13.09 3.63 -27.81
N ILE A 443 13.62 4.83 -27.51
CA ILE A 443 15.03 5.21 -27.60
C ILE A 443 15.65 5.43 -26.22
N ALA A 444 16.88 4.95 -26.04
CA ALA A 444 17.63 5.08 -24.80
C ALA A 444 18.02 6.52 -24.43
N HIS A 445 17.88 6.83 -23.14
CA HIS A 445 18.55 7.96 -22.48
C HIS A 445 19.61 7.47 -21.48
N LEU A 446 20.77 8.13 -21.44
CA LEU A 446 21.95 7.79 -20.65
C LEU A 446 22.11 8.75 -19.46
N GLU A 447 21.28 8.55 -18.44
CA GLU A 447 21.42 9.22 -17.14
C GLU A 447 22.60 8.63 -16.33
N PRO A 448 23.23 9.38 -15.40
CA PRO A 448 24.25 8.84 -14.49
C PRO A 448 23.68 7.74 -13.58
N ASP A 449 24.33 6.57 -13.52
CA ASP A 449 23.87 5.44 -12.69
C ASP A 449 25.06 4.54 -12.31
N GLU A 450 25.69 4.86 -11.18
CA GLU A 450 26.90 4.17 -10.68
C GLU A 450 26.72 2.64 -10.56
N ARG A 451 25.50 2.18 -10.23
CA ARG A 451 25.21 0.74 -10.12
C ARG A 451 25.19 0.09 -11.49
N ARG A 452 24.51 0.68 -12.47
CA ARG A 452 24.44 0.13 -13.84
C ARG A 452 25.78 0.25 -14.58
N ASP A 453 26.60 1.25 -14.25
CA ASP A 453 27.96 1.39 -14.74
C ASP A 453 28.88 0.30 -14.14
N SER A 454 28.76 -0.02 -12.85
CA SER A 454 29.47 -1.14 -12.22
C SER A 454 29.02 -2.51 -12.78
N ASP A 455 27.72 -2.74 -12.94
CA ASP A 455 27.17 -3.94 -13.57
C ASP A 455 27.65 -4.10 -15.04
N ALA A 456 27.84 -2.98 -15.75
CA ALA A 456 28.35 -2.96 -17.12
C ALA A 456 29.83 -3.33 -17.20
N GLN A 457 30.64 -2.83 -16.26
CA GLN A 457 32.05 -3.18 -16.12
C GLN A 457 32.22 -4.70 -15.92
N ALA A 458 31.41 -5.30 -15.03
CA ALA A 458 31.44 -6.73 -14.74
C ALA A 458 31.07 -7.62 -15.96
N LEU A 459 30.21 -7.14 -16.86
CA LEU A 459 29.91 -7.85 -18.13
C LEU A 459 31.12 -7.90 -19.07
N LEU A 460 31.96 -6.86 -19.08
CA LEU A 460 33.18 -6.81 -19.89
C LEU A 460 34.30 -7.68 -19.31
N GLU A 461 34.48 -7.63 -17.99
CA GLU A 461 35.44 -8.50 -17.28
C GLU A 461 35.13 -9.99 -17.52
N LYS A 462 33.85 -10.35 -17.46
CA LYS A 462 33.35 -11.70 -17.76
C LYS A 462 33.25 -12.02 -19.26
N ARG A 463 33.72 -11.13 -20.15
CA ARG A 463 33.70 -11.27 -21.63
C ARG A 463 32.34 -11.63 -22.23
N GLN A 464 31.26 -11.11 -21.63
CA GLN A 464 29.89 -11.42 -22.03
C GLN A 464 29.41 -10.60 -23.24
N VAL A 465 30.15 -9.57 -23.66
CA VAL A 465 29.81 -8.70 -24.80
C VAL A 465 30.62 -9.08 -26.04
N SER A 466 29.95 -9.25 -27.18
CA SER A 466 30.58 -9.58 -28.45
C SER A 466 31.47 -8.47 -29.01
N THR A 467 32.23 -8.78 -30.05
CA THR A 467 32.74 -7.74 -30.97
C THR A 467 31.53 -7.12 -31.71
N PRO A 468 31.47 -5.79 -31.92
CA PRO A 468 30.40 -5.16 -32.69
C PRO A 468 30.41 -5.59 -34.15
N VAL A 469 29.22 -5.74 -34.72
CA VAL A 469 28.99 -5.82 -36.16
C VAL A 469 28.50 -4.46 -36.63
N LEU A 470 29.19 -3.86 -37.59
CA LEU A 470 28.77 -2.61 -38.24
C LEU A 470 28.02 -2.96 -39.52
N ASP A 471 26.76 -2.54 -39.60
CA ASP A 471 25.99 -2.51 -40.84
C ASP A 471 26.07 -1.10 -41.45
N LEU A 472 26.63 -1.02 -42.65
CA LEU A 472 26.82 0.23 -43.39
C LEU A 472 25.55 0.68 -44.13
N GLU A 473 24.62 -0.23 -44.42
CA GLU A 473 23.37 0.06 -45.13
C GLU A 473 22.34 0.64 -44.16
N THR A 474 22.13 -0.02 -43.01
CA THR A 474 21.24 0.51 -41.95
C THR A 474 21.91 1.54 -41.03
N LYS A 475 23.24 1.75 -41.14
CA LYS A 475 24.05 2.63 -40.28
C LYS A 475 23.93 2.26 -38.79
N THR A 476 23.89 0.97 -38.50
CA THR A 476 23.75 0.45 -37.13
C THR A 476 24.97 -0.33 -36.67
N ILE A 477 25.24 -0.25 -35.37
CA ILE A 477 26.25 -1.03 -34.65
C ILE A 477 25.49 -2.00 -33.76
N THR A 478 25.59 -3.29 -34.05
CA THR A 478 24.92 -4.35 -33.30
C THR A 478 25.92 -5.11 -32.44
N PHE A 479 25.57 -5.33 -31.18
CA PHE A 479 26.28 -6.21 -30.25
C PHE A 479 25.35 -7.35 -29.80
N GLN A 480 25.93 -8.52 -29.60
CA GLN A 480 25.30 -9.60 -28.83
C GLN A 480 25.93 -9.63 -27.43
N CYS A 481 25.09 -9.63 -26.39
CA CYS A 481 25.53 -9.69 -25.01
C CYS A 481 24.89 -10.87 -24.31
N TYR A 482 25.69 -11.84 -23.88
CA TYR A 482 25.23 -12.89 -22.98
C TYR A 482 24.77 -12.30 -21.65
N SER A 483 23.76 -12.93 -21.05
CA SER A 483 23.27 -12.59 -19.72
C SER A 483 24.39 -12.63 -18.68
N ALA A 484 24.35 -11.75 -17.68
CA ALA A 484 25.31 -11.74 -16.56
C ALA A 484 25.37 -13.06 -15.75
N ALA A 485 24.42 -13.97 -15.97
CA ALA A 485 24.31 -15.29 -15.36
C ALA A 485 24.47 -16.45 -16.37
N ALA A 486 24.90 -16.16 -17.61
CA ALA A 486 25.26 -17.18 -18.58
C ALA A 486 26.58 -17.86 -18.20
N LEU A 487 26.66 -19.15 -18.47
CA LEU A 487 27.79 -20.02 -18.13
C LEU A 487 28.39 -20.60 -19.42
N SER A 488 29.66 -20.98 -19.38
CA SER A 488 30.34 -21.64 -20.50
C SER A 488 29.75 -23.00 -20.90
N VAL A 489 28.90 -23.58 -20.04
CA VAL A 489 28.20 -24.85 -20.24
C VAL A 489 26.75 -24.70 -20.72
N ASP A 490 26.21 -23.47 -20.82
CA ASP A 490 24.86 -23.26 -21.36
C ASP A 490 24.84 -23.66 -22.85
N THR A 491 23.96 -24.59 -23.23
CA THR A 491 23.75 -24.97 -24.64
C THR A 491 22.97 -23.92 -25.43
N GLU A 492 22.06 -23.21 -24.75
CA GLU A 492 21.28 -22.08 -25.29
C GLU A 492 21.35 -20.90 -24.31
N PRO A 493 22.51 -20.20 -24.21
CA PRO A 493 22.67 -19.07 -23.30
C PRO A 493 21.77 -17.90 -23.71
N VAL A 494 21.09 -17.28 -22.74
CA VAL A 494 20.26 -16.09 -23.00
C VAL A 494 21.15 -14.94 -23.46
N THR A 495 20.99 -14.56 -24.73
CA THR A 495 21.61 -13.40 -25.37
C THR A 495 20.64 -12.22 -25.45
N TYR A 496 21.18 -11.02 -25.29
CA TYR A 496 20.50 -9.74 -25.51
C TYR A 496 21.13 -9.03 -26.71
N THR A 497 20.30 -8.63 -27.66
CA THR A 497 20.69 -7.80 -28.80
C THR A 497 20.67 -6.33 -28.38
N ILE A 498 21.77 -5.64 -28.68
CA ILE A 498 21.95 -4.21 -28.43
C ILE A 498 22.20 -3.55 -29.78
N ILE A 499 21.40 -2.53 -30.11
CA ILE A 499 21.51 -1.80 -31.37
C ILE A 499 21.81 -0.34 -31.03
N ILE A 500 22.86 0.20 -31.62
CA ILE A 500 23.27 1.61 -31.53
C ILE A 500 23.36 2.15 -32.95
N GLU A 501 22.47 3.06 -33.31
CA GLU A 501 22.45 3.73 -34.60
C GLU A 501 23.45 4.90 -34.61
N LEU A 502 24.07 5.19 -35.76
CA LEU A 502 24.97 6.35 -35.90
C LEU A 502 24.27 7.70 -35.70
N THR A 503 22.94 7.72 -35.64
CA THR A 503 22.08 8.87 -35.28
C THR A 503 22.10 9.21 -33.79
N GLY A 504 22.63 8.31 -32.93
CA GLY A 504 22.53 8.42 -31.47
C GLY A 504 21.31 7.70 -30.89
N ALA A 505 20.40 7.17 -31.71
CA ALA A 505 19.36 6.28 -31.23
C ALA A 505 19.96 4.95 -30.78
N ALA A 506 19.56 4.44 -29.61
CA ALA A 506 20.02 3.17 -29.09
C ALA A 506 18.91 2.42 -28.38
N ARG A 507 18.95 1.09 -28.46
CA ARG A 507 17.95 0.19 -27.84
C ARG A 507 18.56 -1.16 -27.47
N CYS A 508 17.92 -1.86 -26.54
CA CYS A 508 18.29 -3.23 -26.16
C CYS A 508 17.02 -4.04 -25.88
N ASP A 509 16.96 -5.29 -26.31
CA ASP A 509 15.82 -6.19 -26.08
C ASP A 509 15.65 -6.64 -24.61
N CYS A 510 16.63 -6.36 -23.75
CA CYS A 510 16.58 -6.74 -22.35
C CYS A 510 15.44 -6.05 -21.57
N GLU A 511 14.99 -6.71 -20.51
CA GLU A 511 13.81 -6.26 -19.76
C GLU A 511 14.04 -4.95 -18.98
N ASP A 512 15.27 -4.67 -18.51
CA ASP A 512 15.61 -3.39 -17.85
C ASP A 512 15.43 -2.19 -18.81
N PHE A 513 15.74 -2.38 -20.09
CA PHE A 513 15.46 -1.38 -21.11
C PHE A 513 13.96 -1.30 -21.41
N ARG A 514 13.31 -2.42 -21.75
CA ARG A 514 11.88 -2.45 -22.09
C ARG A 514 10.97 -1.89 -20.98
N ARG A 515 11.36 -2.01 -19.71
CA ARG A 515 10.62 -1.42 -18.58
C ARG A 515 10.89 0.07 -18.38
N ARG A 516 12.12 0.57 -18.59
CA ARG A 516 12.47 1.96 -18.21
C ARG A 516 12.68 2.93 -19.37
N GLY A 517 13.03 2.46 -20.57
CA GLY A 517 13.54 3.29 -21.67
C GLY A 517 14.94 3.89 -21.41
N GLY A 518 15.50 3.77 -20.20
CA GLY A 518 16.84 4.26 -19.87
C GLY A 518 17.95 3.26 -20.18
N ALA A 519 19.17 3.76 -20.37
CA ALA A 519 20.34 2.96 -20.69
C ALA A 519 20.58 1.85 -19.65
N CYS A 520 20.35 0.62 -20.07
CA CYS A 520 20.57 -0.58 -19.27
C CYS A 520 22.07 -0.93 -19.17
N LYS A 521 22.42 -1.85 -18.26
CA LYS A 521 23.80 -2.33 -18.11
C LYS A 521 24.40 -2.90 -19.39
N HIS A 522 23.60 -3.57 -20.23
CA HIS A 522 24.07 -4.14 -21.49
C HIS A 522 24.44 -3.04 -22.50
N LEU A 523 23.62 -1.99 -22.61
CA LEU A 523 23.92 -0.84 -23.47
C LEU A 523 25.15 -0.06 -22.98
N ARG A 524 25.28 0.14 -21.66
CA ARG A 524 26.47 0.74 -21.05
C ARG A 524 27.73 -0.09 -21.33
N ALA A 525 27.65 -1.41 -21.22
CA ALA A 525 28.76 -2.32 -21.53
C ALA A 525 29.15 -2.25 -23.01
N ALA A 526 28.19 -2.17 -23.93
CA ALA A 526 28.46 -1.96 -25.36
C ALA A 526 29.16 -0.61 -25.64
N LEU A 527 28.77 0.48 -24.97
CA LEU A 527 29.42 1.79 -25.11
C LEU A 527 30.86 1.79 -24.57
N LEU A 528 31.09 1.13 -23.44
CA LEU A 528 32.43 0.92 -22.88
C LEU A 528 33.29 0.06 -23.82
N GLN A 529 32.74 -1.03 -24.37
CA GLN A 529 33.41 -1.89 -25.35
C GLN A 529 33.75 -1.13 -26.65
N LEU A 530 32.82 -0.32 -27.16
CA LEU A 530 33.03 0.54 -28.34
C LEU A 530 34.18 1.53 -28.12
N SER A 531 34.23 2.12 -26.92
CA SER A 531 35.29 3.03 -26.50
C SER A 531 36.65 2.32 -26.38
N ALA A 532 36.68 1.13 -25.79
CA ALA A 532 37.88 0.31 -25.64
C ALA A 532 38.44 -0.16 -27.00
N LEU A 533 37.57 -0.60 -27.92
CA LEU A 533 37.99 -1.03 -29.27
C LEU A 533 38.58 0.14 -30.09
N LYS A 534 38.02 1.35 -29.93
CA LYS A 534 38.56 2.57 -30.53
C LYS A 534 39.92 2.96 -29.94
N GLN A 535 40.08 2.87 -28.61
CA GLN A 535 41.38 3.08 -27.96
C GLN A 535 42.43 2.05 -28.38
N ALA A 536 42.01 0.80 -28.65
CA ALA A 536 42.86 -0.26 -29.20
C ALA A 536 43.14 -0.13 -30.72
N GLY A 537 42.80 1.01 -31.35
CA GLY A 537 43.13 1.30 -32.75
C GLY A 537 42.34 0.50 -33.79
N LYS A 538 41.23 -0.16 -33.41
CA LYS A 538 40.38 -0.86 -34.38
C LYS A 538 39.50 0.14 -35.14
N ASN A 539 39.27 -0.12 -36.42
CA ASN A 539 38.46 0.71 -37.30
C ASN A 539 36.95 0.54 -37.00
N VAL A 540 36.49 1.19 -35.94
CA VAL A 540 35.09 1.20 -35.49
C VAL A 540 34.64 2.66 -35.35
N PRO A 541 33.39 3.03 -35.74
CA PRO A 541 32.92 4.40 -35.62
C PRO A 541 33.04 4.96 -34.20
N ALA A 542 33.16 6.29 -34.09
CA ALA A 542 33.08 6.95 -32.79
C ALA A 542 31.72 6.66 -32.15
N ALA A 543 31.69 6.40 -30.84
CA ALA A 543 30.44 6.24 -30.10
C ALA A 543 29.54 7.47 -30.33
N PRO A 544 28.33 7.30 -30.89
CA PRO A 544 27.43 8.42 -31.14
C PRO A 544 26.91 8.99 -29.81
N SER A 545 26.54 10.27 -29.82
CA SER A 545 26.03 10.93 -28.62
C SER A 545 24.58 10.50 -28.35
N ILE A 546 24.41 9.47 -27.53
CA ILE A 546 23.09 9.05 -27.03
C ILE A 546 22.48 10.17 -26.17
N PRO A 547 21.16 10.41 -26.26
CA PRO A 547 20.43 11.32 -25.37
C PRO A 547 20.78 11.12 -23.89
N LYS A 548 20.86 12.19 -23.11
CA LYS A 548 21.17 12.14 -21.66
C LYS A 548 19.94 12.27 -20.78
N THR A 549 18.83 12.74 -21.33
CA THR A 549 17.55 12.94 -20.63
C THR A 549 16.40 12.29 -21.39
N VAL A 550 15.28 12.05 -20.71
CA VAL A 550 14.04 11.55 -21.32
C VAL A 550 13.54 12.50 -22.41
N ASP A 551 13.66 13.81 -22.22
CA ASP A 551 13.20 14.80 -23.20
C ASP A 551 14.09 14.86 -24.43
N GLU A 552 15.41 14.74 -24.30
CA GLU A 552 16.32 14.57 -25.44
C GLU A 552 16.00 13.29 -26.23
N ALA A 553 15.64 12.20 -25.55
CA ALA A 553 15.26 10.94 -26.22
C ALA A 553 13.93 11.07 -26.96
N ARG A 554 12.91 11.75 -26.38
CA ARG A 554 11.64 12.06 -27.03
C ARG A 554 11.81 13.00 -28.23
N ILE A 555 12.69 14.01 -28.14
CA ILE A 555 13.01 14.91 -29.25
C ILE A 555 13.69 14.12 -30.38
N LEU A 556 14.64 13.24 -30.05
CA LEU A 556 15.30 12.39 -31.04
C LEU A 556 14.30 11.42 -31.70
N GLU A 557 13.44 10.76 -30.92
CA GLU A 557 12.40 9.86 -31.41
C GLU A 557 11.40 10.59 -32.33
N ALA A 558 10.90 11.75 -31.92
CA ALA A 558 10.03 12.59 -32.75
C ALA A 558 10.74 13.04 -34.04
N SER A 559 12.04 13.35 -33.99
CA SER A 559 12.81 13.74 -35.18
C SER A 559 13.05 12.57 -36.13
N LEU A 560 13.30 11.35 -35.62
CA LEU A 560 13.49 10.14 -36.43
C LEU A 560 12.17 9.68 -37.04
N PHE A 561 11.07 9.76 -36.29
CA PHE A 561 9.71 9.52 -36.80
C PHE A 561 9.33 10.54 -37.87
N ALA A 562 9.58 11.84 -37.65
CA ALA A 562 9.35 12.89 -38.64
C ALA A 562 10.22 12.71 -39.90
N ASN A 563 11.48 12.30 -39.76
CA ASN A 563 12.36 11.99 -40.90
C ASN A 563 11.91 10.73 -41.65
N ALA A 564 11.38 9.73 -40.95
CA ALA A 564 10.79 8.54 -41.58
C ALA A 564 9.52 8.90 -42.36
N LEU A 565 8.61 9.70 -41.78
CA LEU A 565 7.44 10.25 -42.49
C LEU A 565 7.85 11.13 -43.68
N ALA A 566 8.84 12.01 -43.53
CA ALA A 566 9.35 12.83 -44.63
C ALA A 566 9.99 11.99 -45.76
N SER A 567 10.50 10.80 -45.44
CA SER A 567 11.02 9.83 -46.41
C SER A 567 9.93 8.93 -47.01
N SER A 568 8.74 8.89 -46.41
CA SER A 568 7.54 8.16 -46.86
C SER A 568 6.40 9.17 -47.07
N GLY A 569 6.69 10.15 -47.92
CA GLY A 569 6.06 11.47 -47.89
C GLY A 569 4.53 11.47 -47.90
N ASP A 570 3.96 11.85 -46.76
CA ASP A 570 2.88 12.83 -46.74
C ASP A 570 2.78 13.62 -45.42
N LEU A 571 2.34 14.87 -45.55
CA LEU A 571 1.81 15.79 -44.52
C LEU A 571 2.51 15.88 -43.13
N ALA A 572 3.36 16.89 -42.97
CA ALA A 572 3.83 17.38 -41.67
C ALA A 572 2.72 18.18 -40.92
N GLY A 573 2.07 17.53 -39.95
CA GLY A 573 1.04 18.14 -39.09
C GLY A 573 1.58 18.65 -37.74
N THR A 574 1.22 19.88 -37.37
CA THR A 574 1.68 20.57 -36.15
C THR A 574 1.26 19.90 -34.84
N THR A 575 2.20 19.75 -33.90
CA THR A 575 1.88 19.36 -32.51
C THR A 575 1.16 20.50 -31.79
N SER A 576 -0.16 20.39 -31.68
CA SER A 576 -1.00 21.39 -31.01
C SER A 576 -0.54 21.66 -29.56
N PRO A 577 -0.49 22.93 -29.11
CA PRO A 577 -0.23 23.30 -27.71
C PRO A 577 -1.15 22.59 -26.70
N ILE A 578 -2.35 22.22 -27.14
CA ILE A 578 -3.33 21.48 -26.33
C ILE A 578 -2.79 20.11 -25.92
N LYS A 579 -2.01 19.42 -26.77
CA LYS A 579 -1.45 18.10 -26.43
C LYS A 579 -0.45 18.20 -25.27
N ARG A 580 0.40 19.23 -25.27
CA ARG A 580 1.32 19.55 -24.16
C ARG A 580 0.58 19.96 -22.88
N ALA A 581 -0.54 20.69 -23.00
CA ALA A 581 -1.38 21.03 -21.84
C ALA A 581 -2.09 19.78 -21.26
N VAL A 582 -2.55 18.87 -22.11
CA VAL A 582 -3.19 17.59 -21.69
C VAL A 582 -2.18 16.66 -21.01
N GLU A 583 -0.99 16.48 -21.60
CA GLU A 583 0.09 15.69 -20.98
C GLU A 583 0.47 16.25 -19.59
N SER A 584 0.55 17.57 -19.45
CA SER A 584 0.79 18.22 -18.15
C SER A 584 -0.37 18.06 -17.15
N VAL A 585 -1.62 17.98 -17.61
CA VAL A 585 -2.79 17.74 -16.74
C VAL A 585 -2.87 16.29 -16.29
N ASP A 586 -2.52 15.33 -17.15
CA ASP A 586 -2.48 13.91 -16.78
C ASP A 586 -1.35 13.59 -15.77
N ASP A 587 -0.18 14.21 -15.91
CA ASP A 587 0.89 14.08 -14.90
C ASP A 587 0.47 14.73 -13.55
N ILE A 588 -0.24 15.86 -13.56
CA ILE A 588 -0.79 16.48 -12.33
C ILE A 588 -1.90 15.62 -11.70
N LEU A 589 -2.72 14.92 -12.49
CA LEU A 589 -3.74 14.00 -11.98
C LEU A 589 -3.13 12.75 -11.33
N ARG A 590 -1.98 12.28 -11.83
CA ARG A 590 -1.19 11.23 -11.16
C ARG A 590 -0.65 11.69 -9.81
N GLU A 591 -0.10 12.89 -9.70
CA GLU A 591 0.36 13.43 -8.41
C GLU A 591 -0.79 13.67 -7.42
N GLY A 592 -1.98 14.03 -7.92
CA GLY A 592 -3.19 14.23 -7.10
C GLY A 592 -3.79 12.93 -6.55
N GLU A 593 -3.79 11.84 -7.31
CA GLU A 593 -4.17 10.50 -6.82
C GLU A 593 -3.06 9.83 -6.01
N GLY A 594 -1.81 10.28 -6.18
CA GLY A 594 -0.61 9.85 -5.44
C GLY A 594 -0.62 10.07 -3.92
N ILE A 595 -1.66 10.71 -3.35
CA ILE A 595 -1.88 10.71 -1.89
C ILE A 595 -2.18 9.29 -1.36
N TYR A 596 -2.56 8.34 -2.24
CA TYR A 596 -2.79 6.94 -1.90
C TYR A 596 -1.83 5.92 -2.55
N GLU A 597 -0.85 6.36 -3.34
CA GLU A 597 0.28 5.53 -3.78
C GLU A 597 1.57 6.01 -3.09
N VAL A 598 2.00 5.28 -2.06
CA VAL A 598 3.31 5.54 -1.43
C VAL A 598 4.38 5.22 -2.46
N ASN A 599 5.06 6.26 -2.91
CA ASN A 599 6.14 6.18 -3.89
C ASN A 599 7.26 5.24 -3.41
N ASP A 600 7.59 4.25 -4.22
CA ASP A 600 8.54 3.19 -3.89
C ASP A 600 9.98 3.70 -4.12
N GLY A 601 10.68 4.01 -3.02
CA GLY A 601 12.14 4.02 -2.99
C GLY A 601 12.87 5.38 -3.01
N VAL A 602 13.46 5.70 -1.85
CA VAL A 602 14.91 5.98 -1.80
C VAL A 602 15.50 5.15 -0.66
N ALA A 603 16.12 4.02 -0.99
CA ALA A 603 16.98 3.31 -0.06
C ALA A 603 18.28 4.09 0.13
N VAL A 604 18.30 5.04 1.06
CA VAL A 604 19.55 5.61 1.56
C VAL A 604 20.32 4.47 2.20
N VAL A 605 21.51 4.17 1.66
CA VAL A 605 22.40 3.13 2.17
C VAL A 605 22.88 3.53 3.57
N GLY A 606 22.17 3.05 4.58
CA GLY A 606 22.54 3.11 5.99
C GLY A 606 22.35 1.73 6.59
N ASN A 607 23.44 1.15 7.11
CA ASN A 607 23.46 -0.21 7.68
C ASN A 607 22.34 -0.41 8.72
N SER A 608 21.24 -1.03 8.30
CA SER A 608 20.30 -1.68 9.20
C SER A 608 20.76 -3.12 9.42
N HIS A 609 21.68 -3.27 10.38
CA HIS A 609 21.89 -4.58 10.99
C HIS A 609 20.54 -5.05 11.53
N SER A 610 19.97 -6.09 10.93
CA SER A 610 18.91 -6.87 11.56
C SER A 610 19.55 -7.64 12.71
N GLU A 611 19.71 -6.99 13.87
CA GLU A 611 20.04 -7.69 15.10
C GLU A 611 18.98 -8.76 15.33
N SER A 612 19.41 -10.02 15.35
CA SER A 612 18.58 -11.12 15.82
C SER A 612 18.12 -10.77 17.24
N LEU A 613 16.81 -10.79 17.49
CA LEU A 613 16.28 -10.67 18.85
C LEU A 613 16.64 -11.91 19.68
N GLY A 614 17.88 -11.93 20.16
CA GLY A 614 18.35 -12.83 21.19
C GLY A 614 17.47 -12.68 22.42
N GLY A 615 17.21 -13.81 23.09
CA GLY A 615 16.23 -13.84 24.17
C GLY A 615 16.61 -12.92 25.33
N ARG A 616 15.71 -11.98 25.66
CA ARG A 616 15.71 -11.39 27.01
C ARG A 616 14.99 -12.33 27.95
N THR A 617 15.75 -12.86 28.92
CA THR A 617 15.22 -13.49 30.12
C THR A 617 14.29 -12.52 30.86
N PRO A 618 13.08 -12.93 31.29
CA PRO A 618 12.28 -12.13 32.20
C PRO A 618 12.90 -12.17 33.60
N SER A 619 13.56 -11.08 34.02
CA SER A 619 13.89 -10.89 35.43
C SER A 619 12.66 -10.33 36.16
N GLU A 620 12.05 -11.18 36.98
CA GLU A 620 11.32 -10.86 38.21
C GLU A 620 10.53 -9.53 38.25
N TYR A 621 9.23 -9.62 37.96
CA TYR A 621 8.24 -9.03 38.86
C TYR A 621 7.10 -10.04 39.07
N THR A 622 6.96 -10.49 40.31
CA THR A 622 5.99 -11.50 40.73
C THR A 622 4.62 -10.87 40.97
N SER A 623 3.61 -11.39 40.27
CA SER A 623 2.22 -11.41 40.74
C SER A 623 1.54 -12.60 40.08
N GLU A 624 1.72 -13.78 40.66
CA GLU A 624 1.02 -14.98 40.24
C GLU A 624 -0.48 -14.79 40.47
N ALA A 625 -1.28 -14.98 39.42
CA ALA A 625 -2.72 -15.20 39.56
C ALA A 625 -2.93 -16.72 39.58
N ASP A 626 -3.27 -17.25 40.74
CA ASP A 626 -3.44 -18.69 40.98
C ASP A 626 -4.61 -19.25 40.13
N PRO A 627 -4.47 -20.38 39.41
CA PRO A 627 -5.52 -20.91 38.53
C PRO A 627 -6.68 -21.66 39.24
N SER A 628 -6.89 -21.47 40.55
CA SER A 628 -7.67 -22.38 41.41
C SER A 628 -9.14 -21.99 41.65
N GLU A 629 -9.55 -20.74 41.40
CA GLU A 629 -10.89 -20.20 41.76
C GLU A 629 -12.07 -20.57 40.83
N TYR A 630 -12.00 -21.69 40.09
CA TYR A 630 -13.08 -22.15 39.20
C TYR A 630 -13.69 -23.50 39.64
N ALA A 631 -14.05 -23.61 40.92
CA ALA A 631 -14.96 -24.65 41.41
C ALA A 631 -15.62 -24.29 42.76
N SER A 632 -16.92 -24.62 42.89
CA SER A 632 -17.71 -24.74 44.14
C SER A 632 -18.18 -23.48 44.88
N ALA A 633 -19.45 -23.11 44.67
CA ALA A 633 -20.52 -22.94 45.70
C ALA A 633 -21.75 -22.28 45.02
N GLY A 634 -23.01 -22.68 45.24
CA GLY A 634 -23.59 -23.80 45.98
C GLY A 634 -25.13 -23.70 45.89
N ASP A 635 -25.86 -24.83 45.95
CA ASP A 635 -27.32 -24.86 45.87
C ASP A 635 -28.02 -24.27 47.11
N VAL A 636 -29.17 -23.62 46.90
CA VAL A 636 -30.33 -23.64 47.83
C VAL A 636 -31.62 -23.21 47.10
N ASP A 637 -32.63 -24.10 47.17
CA ASP A 637 -34.09 -23.95 47.21
C ASP A 637 -34.82 -22.92 46.31
N ALA A 638 -35.81 -23.23 45.45
CA ALA A 638 -36.95 -24.19 45.41
C ALA A 638 -38.31 -23.62 45.90
N GLU A 639 -39.22 -23.34 44.95
CA GLU A 639 -40.70 -23.38 44.98
C GLU A 639 -41.15 -23.05 43.53
N GLU A 640 -41.75 -23.92 42.71
CA GLU A 640 -43.07 -24.60 42.73
C GLU A 640 -44.31 -23.70 42.58
N SER A 641 -44.78 -23.49 41.33
CA SER A 641 -46.22 -23.58 40.99
C SER A 641 -46.52 -23.63 39.47
N ARG A 642 -47.03 -24.78 39.02
CA ARG A 642 -48.28 -25.02 38.24
C ARG A 642 -48.75 -23.93 37.24
N VAL A 643 -48.88 -24.17 35.92
CA VAL A 643 -49.77 -25.09 35.13
C VAL A 643 -51.03 -24.36 34.57
N VAL A 644 -51.54 -24.86 33.42
CA VAL A 644 -52.61 -24.35 32.54
C VAL A 644 -52.14 -23.23 31.60
N GLY A 645 -52.37 -23.25 30.28
CA GLY A 645 -53.06 -24.24 29.41
C GLY A 645 -53.86 -23.51 28.31
N ASP A 646 -53.79 -24.03 27.08
CA ASP A 646 -54.68 -23.91 25.89
C ASP A 646 -55.60 -22.66 25.76
N THR A 647 -55.80 -22.06 24.58
CA THR A 647 -56.40 -22.72 23.40
C THR A 647 -56.28 -21.83 22.15
N GLU A 648 -56.38 -22.45 20.98
CA GLU A 648 -56.57 -21.82 19.66
C GLU A 648 -57.91 -21.05 19.57
N MET A 649 -58.08 -20.20 18.53
CA MET A 649 -59.26 -20.17 17.64
C MET A 649 -59.08 -19.12 16.52
N GLU A 650 -59.74 -19.37 15.39
CA GLU A 650 -59.55 -18.70 14.09
C GLU A 650 -60.54 -17.53 13.85
N ASP A 651 -60.58 -17.06 12.59
CA ASP A 651 -61.55 -16.15 11.95
C ASP A 651 -61.29 -14.63 12.18
N GLY A 652 -61.27 -13.74 11.17
CA GLY A 652 -61.40 -13.92 9.72
C GLY A 652 -62.38 -12.91 9.11
N SER A 653 -61.89 -11.95 8.32
CA SER A 653 -62.67 -11.21 7.30
C SER A 653 -61.79 -10.24 6.51
N GLU A 654 -62.04 -10.14 5.19
CA GLU A 654 -61.26 -9.36 4.22
C GLU A 654 -61.77 -7.91 4.08
N GLU A 655 -60.90 -6.94 3.72
CA GLU A 655 -61.29 -5.92 2.70
C GLU A 655 -60.10 -5.26 1.94
N ARG A 656 -59.69 -5.93 0.86
CA ARG A 656 -59.42 -5.41 -0.51
C ARG A 656 -59.11 -3.90 -0.74
N ALA A 657 -57.92 -3.60 -1.27
CA ALA A 657 -57.70 -2.50 -2.23
C ALA A 657 -56.54 -2.78 -3.24
N GLN A 658 -56.81 -2.47 -4.51
CA GLN A 658 -56.02 -2.68 -5.75
C GLN A 658 -54.58 -2.10 -5.68
N VAL A 659 -53.49 -2.70 -6.18
CA VAL A 659 -53.15 -3.26 -7.52
C VAL A 659 -53.16 -2.22 -8.67
N ALA A 660 -51.96 -1.86 -9.15
CA ALA A 660 -51.74 -1.24 -10.45
C ALA A 660 -50.49 -1.83 -11.11
N VAL A 661 -50.64 -2.39 -12.32
CA VAL A 661 -49.57 -2.95 -13.15
C VAL A 661 -49.71 -2.39 -14.56
N TYR A 662 -48.70 -1.66 -15.04
CA TYR A 662 -48.43 -1.44 -16.47
C TYR A 662 -46.93 -1.13 -16.66
N LYS A 663 -46.30 -1.27 -17.83
CA LYS A 663 -46.34 -2.27 -18.93
C LYS A 663 -45.19 -1.89 -19.88
N THR A 664 -44.48 -2.85 -20.44
CA THR A 664 -43.36 -2.63 -21.38
C THR A 664 -43.81 -2.13 -22.76
N SER A 665 -43.08 -1.15 -23.33
CA SER A 665 -42.94 -0.80 -24.76
C SER A 665 -42.09 0.49 -24.87
N GLU A 666 -41.39 0.86 -25.95
CA GLU A 666 -41.12 0.23 -27.27
C GLU A 666 -39.61 0.22 -27.60
N LEU A 667 -39.25 -0.30 -28.78
CA LEU A 667 -37.99 -0.12 -29.51
C LEU A 667 -38.13 1.10 -30.45
N HIS A 668 -37.07 1.83 -30.77
CA HIS A 668 -37.04 2.70 -31.96
C HIS A 668 -35.71 2.61 -32.69
N THR A 669 -35.78 2.71 -34.02
CA THR A 669 -34.71 2.30 -34.95
C THR A 669 -34.64 3.28 -36.12
N MET A 670 -33.49 3.30 -36.81
CA MET A 670 -33.23 3.94 -38.12
C MET A 670 -32.93 5.47 -38.09
N PRO A 671 -32.27 6.03 -39.12
CA PRO A 671 -31.67 5.37 -40.30
C PRO A 671 -30.16 5.61 -40.50
N ASP A 672 -29.55 4.77 -41.35
CA ASP A 672 -28.34 5.13 -42.09
C ASP A 672 -28.69 6.13 -43.21
N THR A 673 -27.90 7.19 -43.36
CA THR A 673 -27.76 7.93 -44.61
C THR A 673 -26.37 8.55 -44.69
N ASP A 674 -25.50 7.93 -45.48
CA ASP A 674 -24.29 8.58 -45.98
C ASP A 674 -24.68 9.69 -46.96
N GLN A 675 -24.28 10.93 -46.67
CA GLN A 675 -24.13 11.97 -47.68
C GLN A 675 -22.96 12.87 -47.31
N GLU A 676 -21.88 12.75 -48.09
CA GLU A 676 -20.73 13.64 -48.01
C GLU A 676 -21.14 15.05 -48.42
N SER A 677 -20.85 16.03 -47.56
CA SER A 677 -20.77 17.43 -47.96
C SER A 677 -19.50 18.03 -47.35
N GLU A 678 -18.52 18.37 -48.19
CA GLU A 678 -17.32 19.08 -47.77
C GLU A 678 -17.69 20.42 -47.12
N ALA A 679 -17.45 20.56 -45.82
CA ALA A 679 -17.55 21.81 -45.09
C ALA A 679 -16.18 22.13 -44.46
N PRO A 680 -15.68 23.36 -44.56
CA PRO A 680 -14.31 23.68 -44.19
C PRO A 680 -14.08 23.59 -42.67
N MET A 681 -12.92 23.04 -42.30
CA MET A 681 -12.45 22.90 -40.92
C MET A 681 -12.42 24.25 -40.18
N PRO A 682 -13.17 24.44 -39.09
CA PRO A 682 -12.98 25.58 -38.20
C PRO A 682 -11.71 25.39 -37.39
N ALA A 683 -10.67 26.15 -37.74
CA ALA A 683 -9.53 26.34 -36.85
C ALA A 683 -9.97 27.10 -35.59
N SER A 684 -9.35 26.78 -34.45
CA SER A 684 -9.66 27.24 -33.09
C SER A 684 -10.94 26.66 -32.45
N PHE A 685 -10.74 26.03 -31.29
CA PHE A 685 -11.80 25.59 -30.38
C PHE A 685 -12.04 26.72 -29.37
N GLU A 686 -13.13 27.46 -29.51
CA GLU A 686 -13.56 28.42 -28.49
C GLU A 686 -14.48 27.75 -27.47
N LEU A 687 -14.08 27.80 -26.20
CA LEU A 687 -14.97 27.52 -25.08
C LEU A 687 -16.08 28.59 -25.07
N LYS A 688 -17.35 28.14 -25.14
CA LYS A 688 -18.52 29.03 -25.08
C LYS A 688 -18.43 29.95 -23.85
N PRO A 689 -18.69 31.27 -23.98
CA PRO A 689 -18.68 32.19 -22.85
C PRO A 689 -19.67 31.76 -21.75
N GLY A 690 -19.23 31.78 -20.48
CA GLY A 690 -20.03 31.41 -19.31
C GLY A 690 -19.19 31.00 -18.11
N ASP A 691 -19.87 30.66 -17.00
CA ASP A 691 -19.31 30.42 -15.66
C ASP A 691 -18.17 29.37 -15.61
N ALA A 692 -18.12 28.45 -16.57
CA ALA A 692 -17.04 27.46 -16.67
C ALA A 692 -15.66 28.10 -16.91
N ARG A 693 -15.57 29.10 -17.80
CA ARG A 693 -14.31 29.81 -18.08
C ARG A 693 -13.87 30.65 -16.88
N ALA A 694 -14.82 31.28 -16.19
CA ALA A 694 -14.57 32.00 -14.94
C ALA A 694 -14.06 31.04 -13.85
N THR A 695 -14.75 29.92 -13.61
CA THR A 695 -14.40 28.95 -12.56
C THR A 695 -13.01 28.33 -12.74
N VAL A 696 -12.66 27.93 -13.97
CA VAL A 696 -11.31 27.39 -14.26
C VAL A 696 -10.22 28.45 -14.07
N ASN A 697 -10.49 29.70 -14.48
CA ASN A 697 -9.58 30.82 -14.25
C ASN A 697 -9.39 31.09 -12.75
N THR A 698 -10.48 31.20 -11.99
CA THR A 698 -10.47 31.42 -10.54
C THR A 698 -9.71 30.33 -9.78
N GLN A 699 -9.91 29.04 -10.11
CA GLN A 699 -9.16 27.93 -9.49
C GLN A 699 -7.66 27.99 -9.82
N THR A 700 -7.33 28.30 -11.08
CA THR A 700 -5.93 28.45 -11.53
C THR A 700 -5.24 29.60 -10.81
N LEU A 701 -5.91 30.76 -10.68
CA LEU A 701 -5.42 31.92 -9.95
C LEU A 701 -5.22 31.59 -8.46
N ILE A 702 -6.24 31.06 -7.76
CA ILE A 702 -6.16 30.73 -6.33
C ILE A 702 -4.99 29.80 -6.03
N ARG A 703 -4.83 28.72 -6.81
CA ARG A 703 -3.74 27.76 -6.60
C ARG A 703 -2.37 28.36 -6.91
N THR A 704 -2.23 29.10 -8.00
CA THR A 704 -0.95 29.69 -8.41
C THR A 704 -0.49 30.75 -7.41
N PHE A 705 -1.40 31.62 -6.94
CA PHE A 705 -1.08 32.63 -5.93
C PHE A 705 -0.84 32.04 -4.53
N PHE A 706 -1.43 30.89 -4.18
CA PHE A 706 -1.09 30.16 -2.95
C PHE A 706 0.36 29.65 -2.97
N GLU A 707 0.79 28.99 -4.05
CA GLU A 707 2.18 28.52 -4.19
C GLU A 707 3.18 29.69 -4.27
N LEU A 708 2.82 30.78 -4.97
CA LEU A 708 3.63 31.99 -5.00
C LEU A 708 3.74 32.65 -3.63
N ALA A 709 2.69 32.65 -2.79
CA ALA A 709 2.75 33.19 -1.43
C ALA A 709 3.71 32.40 -0.51
N ILE A 710 3.96 31.12 -0.81
CA ILE A 710 4.92 30.27 -0.08
C ILE A 710 6.35 30.45 -0.64
N THR A 711 6.50 30.59 -1.96
CA THR A 711 7.81 30.60 -2.63
C THR A 711 8.44 31.99 -2.78
N THR A 712 7.66 33.05 -3.03
CA THR A 712 8.19 34.41 -3.23
C THR A 712 8.92 35.00 -2.02
N PRO A 713 8.55 34.74 -0.74
CA PRO A 713 9.36 35.19 0.40
C PRO A 713 10.78 34.61 0.37
N ARG A 714 10.93 33.36 -0.07
CA ARG A 714 12.24 32.68 -0.18
C ARG A 714 13.08 33.23 -1.33
N LEU A 715 12.44 33.69 -2.41
CA LEU A 715 13.14 34.40 -3.48
C LEU A 715 13.72 35.74 -2.99
N SER A 716 13.02 36.42 -2.07
CA SER A 716 13.55 37.62 -1.40
C SER A 716 14.74 37.28 -0.49
N GLU A 717 14.65 36.21 0.31
CA GLU A 717 15.76 35.73 1.15
C GLU A 717 17.01 35.41 0.30
N PHE A 718 16.85 34.76 -0.86
CA PHE A 718 17.97 34.49 -1.77
C PHE A 718 18.52 35.75 -2.45
N ALA A 719 17.70 36.79 -2.69
CA ALA A 719 18.19 38.06 -3.21
C ALA A 719 19.12 38.76 -2.20
N ASP A 720 18.76 38.74 -0.91
CA ASP A 720 19.60 39.25 0.17
C ASP A 720 20.91 38.46 0.30
N GLU A 721 20.85 37.12 0.23
CA GLU A 721 22.05 36.26 0.27
C GLU A 721 22.99 36.52 -0.94
N LEU A 722 22.44 36.74 -2.13
CA LEU A 722 23.21 37.02 -3.35
C LEU A 722 23.79 38.44 -3.38
N GLY A 723 23.21 39.40 -2.66
CA GLY A 723 23.62 40.82 -2.63
C GLY A 723 25.05 41.09 -2.14
N HIS A 724 25.75 40.08 -1.62
CA HIS A 724 27.15 40.14 -1.18
C HIS A 724 28.09 39.20 -1.96
N THR A 725 27.60 38.58 -3.04
CA THR A 725 28.35 37.59 -3.83
C THR A 725 28.85 38.16 -5.17
N HIS A 726 29.90 37.56 -5.74
CA HIS A 726 30.41 37.91 -7.06
C HIS A 726 30.81 36.66 -7.84
N LEU A 727 30.69 36.71 -9.17
CA LEU A 727 31.07 35.61 -10.07
C LEU A 727 32.50 35.82 -10.58
N GLU A 728 33.38 34.88 -10.27
CA GLU A 728 34.72 34.80 -10.86
C GLU A 728 34.69 34.25 -12.29
N LYS A 729 35.70 34.59 -13.11
CA LYS A 729 35.75 34.25 -14.55
C LYS A 729 35.68 32.75 -14.86
N ASP A 730 36.16 31.90 -13.95
CA ASP A 730 36.27 30.46 -14.19
C ASP A 730 34.97 29.69 -13.85
N ASN A 731 33.97 30.35 -13.26
CA ASN A 731 32.73 29.76 -12.79
C ASN A 731 31.63 29.63 -13.87
N HIS A 732 32.00 29.21 -15.08
CA HIS A 732 31.10 29.18 -16.26
C HIS A 732 29.81 28.38 -16.04
N LYS A 733 29.86 27.27 -15.29
CA LYS A 733 28.67 26.47 -14.93
C LYS A 733 27.72 27.19 -13.97
N ILE A 734 28.23 28.07 -13.10
CA ILE A 734 27.40 28.87 -12.18
C ILE A 734 26.77 30.04 -12.95
N TYR A 735 27.51 30.66 -13.86
CA TYR A 735 26.99 31.67 -14.78
C TYR A 735 25.81 31.15 -15.62
N GLN A 736 25.92 29.95 -16.22
CA GLN A 736 24.81 29.32 -16.96
C GLN A 736 23.57 29.08 -16.08
N LYS A 737 23.76 28.63 -14.83
CA LYS A 737 22.66 28.47 -13.86
C LYS A 737 22.00 29.81 -13.49
N ALA A 738 22.79 30.87 -13.30
CA ALA A 738 22.28 32.21 -13.04
C ALA A 738 21.49 32.77 -14.23
N GLN A 739 21.93 32.53 -15.48
CA GLN A 739 21.18 32.89 -16.68
C GLN A 739 19.84 32.15 -16.76
N LEU A 740 19.82 30.83 -16.52
CA LEU A 740 18.59 30.03 -16.56
C LEU A 740 17.59 30.47 -15.47
N ALA A 741 18.08 30.71 -14.25
CA ALA A 741 17.25 31.24 -13.16
C ALA A 741 16.66 32.62 -13.51
N LEU A 742 17.46 33.51 -14.10
CA LEU A 742 17.00 34.82 -14.56
C LEU A 742 15.91 34.72 -15.63
N THR A 743 16.01 33.79 -16.57
CA THR A 743 14.97 33.54 -17.58
C THR A 743 13.65 33.11 -16.94
N HIS A 744 13.68 32.18 -15.98
CA HIS A 744 12.46 31.72 -15.31
C HIS A 744 11.82 32.80 -14.43
N VAL A 745 12.63 33.59 -13.70
CA VAL A 745 12.13 34.70 -12.89
C VAL A 745 11.52 35.79 -13.76
N LYS A 746 12.15 36.13 -14.89
CA LYS A 746 11.58 37.10 -15.85
C LYS A 746 10.25 36.63 -16.42
N ALA A 747 10.15 35.39 -16.90
CA ALA A 747 8.90 34.85 -17.43
C ALA A 747 7.75 34.88 -16.40
N LEU A 748 8.06 34.72 -15.10
CA LEU A 748 7.10 34.90 -14.03
C LEU A 748 6.72 36.39 -13.83
N CYS A 749 7.70 37.30 -13.78
CA CYS A 749 7.44 38.74 -13.70
C CYS A 749 6.57 39.23 -14.86
N ASP A 750 6.88 38.86 -16.10
CA ASP A 750 6.14 39.25 -17.30
C ASP A 750 4.64 38.86 -17.20
N GLN A 751 4.33 37.68 -16.62
CA GLN A 751 2.95 37.25 -16.41
C GLN A 751 2.25 37.95 -15.24
N LEU A 752 2.98 38.26 -14.15
CA LEU A 752 2.44 39.03 -13.03
C LEU A 752 2.18 40.50 -13.43
N GLU A 753 3.08 41.09 -14.21
CA GLU A 753 2.92 42.43 -14.80
C GLU A 753 1.75 42.46 -15.79
N ARG A 754 1.60 41.44 -16.65
CA ARG A 754 0.42 41.29 -17.52
C ARG A 754 -0.87 41.25 -16.71
N LEU A 755 -0.97 40.36 -15.72
CA LEU A 755 -2.19 40.22 -14.89
C LEU A 755 -2.51 41.49 -14.09
N THR A 756 -1.49 42.17 -13.57
CA THR A 756 -1.67 43.44 -12.86
C THR A 756 -2.14 44.53 -13.83
N THR A 757 -1.53 44.63 -15.01
CA THR A 757 -1.91 45.61 -16.04
C THR A 757 -3.31 45.36 -16.59
N GLU A 758 -3.70 44.11 -16.82
CA GLU A 758 -5.06 43.71 -17.18
C GLU A 758 -6.07 44.15 -16.10
N PHE A 759 -5.77 43.92 -14.82
CA PHE A 759 -6.62 44.36 -13.72
C PHE A 759 -6.77 45.88 -13.65
N THR A 760 -5.67 46.64 -13.69
CA THR A 760 -5.70 48.11 -13.68
C THR A 760 -6.44 48.67 -14.91
N THR A 761 -6.36 47.99 -16.06
CA THR A 761 -7.09 48.38 -17.28
C THR A 761 -8.60 48.17 -17.09
N ILE A 762 -9.02 47.07 -16.48
CA ILE A 762 -10.43 46.80 -16.13
C ILE A 762 -10.94 47.82 -15.11
N GLU A 763 -10.18 48.11 -14.06
CA GLU A 763 -10.52 49.08 -13.00
C GLU A 763 -10.59 50.54 -13.52
N SER A 764 -9.94 50.83 -14.65
CA SER A 764 -9.97 52.15 -15.30
C SER A 764 -11.15 52.39 -16.25
N GLN A 765 -12.00 51.39 -16.50
CA GLN A 765 -13.20 51.54 -17.32
C GLN A 765 -14.33 52.16 -16.48
N PRO A 766 -15.04 53.21 -16.96
CA PRO A 766 -16.17 53.77 -16.25
C PRO A 766 -17.30 52.73 -16.14
N GLU A 767 -17.85 52.57 -14.93
CA GLU A 767 -18.99 51.69 -14.68
C GLU A 767 -20.15 52.06 -15.63
N THR A 768 -20.59 51.07 -16.42
CA THR A 768 -21.81 51.18 -17.21
C THR A 768 -22.95 50.56 -16.40
N GLU A 769 -23.89 51.39 -15.99
CA GLU A 769 -25.13 50.95 -15.34
C GLU A 769 -25.93 50.05 -16.30
N ASP A 770 -26.16 48.77 -15.94
CA ASP A 770 -27.53 48.22 -15.80
C ASP A 770 -27.57 46.85 -15.08
N ALA A 771 -28.73 46.55 -14.48
CA ALA A 771 -29.28 45.23 -14.14
C ALA A 771 -28.48 44.29 -13.19
N GLY A 772 -28.50 44.59 -11.89
CA GLY A 772 -28.09 43.65 -10.84
C GLY A 772 -29.16 42.61 -10.42
N PRO A 773 -28.76 41.41 -9.96
CA PRO A 773 -29.59 40.50 -9.15
C PRO A 773 -29.15 40.48 -7.65
N PRO A 774 -29.94 39.88 -6.74
CA PRO A 774 -30.04 40.39 -5.36
C PRO A 774 -28.96 39.93 -4.37
N GLN A 775 -28.73 40.77 -3.36
CA GLN A 775 -27.85 40.49 -2.22
C GLN A 775 -28.40 39.38 -1.30
N VAL A 776 -27.49 38.58 -0.76
CA VAL A 776 -27.66 37.87 0.52
C VAL A 776 -26.41 38.13 1.36
N GLU A 777 -26.62 38.66 2.57
CA GLU A 777 -25.54 39.16 3.44
C GLU A 777 -24.67 38.04 4.03
N ALA A 778 -23.36 38.31 4.16
CA ALA A 778 -22.42 37.45 4.88
C ALA A 778 -22.02 38.11 6.23
N PRO A 779 -22.23 37.46 7.39
CA PRO A 779 -21.79 37.99 8.68
C PRO A 779 -20.25 38.01 8.81
N THR A 780 -19.73 39.14 9.27
CA THR A 780 -18.30 39.44 9.40
C THR A 780 -17.61 38.72 10.57
N THR A 781 -16.32 38.42 10.42
CA THR A 781 -15.43 37.99 11.52
C THR A 781 -14.41 39.09 11.85
N PRO A 782 -14.19 39.48 13.13
CA PRO A 782 -13.33 40.63 13.46
C PRO A 782 -11.82 40.34 13.36
N GLN A 783 -11.05 41.31 12.85
CA GLN A 783 -9.58 41.32 12.91
C GLN A 783 -9.05 41.82 14.27
N ARG A 784 -7.96 41.21 14.78
CA ARG A 784 -6.82 41.87 15.50
C ARG A 784 -5.83 40.85 16.08
N PRO A 785 -4.58 41.24 16.44
CA PRO A 785 -3.59 41.99 15.67
C PRO A 785 -2.24 41.23 15.57
N SER A 786 -1.37 41.68 14.67
CA SER A 786 0.02 41.21 14.55
C SER A 786 0.92 41.70 15.71
N ARG A 787 1.86 40.85 16.18
CA ARG A 787 3.07 41.32 16.90
C ARG A 787 4.27 40.36 16.86
N THR A 788 5.17 40.70 15.94
CA THR A 788 6.64 40.64 16.00
C THR A 788 7.43 39.84 17.08
N THR A 789 8.47 39.18 16.54
CA THR A 789 9.89 39.11 17.00
C THR A 789 10.45 37.96 17.85
N SER A 790 11.63 37.52 17.37
CA SER A 790 12.81 36.99 18.07
C SER A 790 12.79 35.56 18.65
N ALA A 791 13.45 34.65 17.93
CA ALA A 791 14.11 33.48 18.49
C ALA A 791 15.63 33.73 18.60
N PRO A 792 16.32 33.17 19.61
CA PRO A 792 17.76 32.95 19.54
C PRO A 792 18.14 31.46 19.59
N LYS A 793 19.03 31.08 18.65
CA LYS A 793 19.66 29.75 18.55
C LYS A 793 20.60 29.48 19.75
N ARG A 794 20.84 28.21 20.14
CA ARG A 794 22.21 27.67 20.35
C ARG A 794 22.32 26.15 20.67
N LYS A 795 23.04 25.49 19.75
CA LYS A 795 24.14 24.50 19.94
C LYS A 795 23.88 23.09 20.53
N LEU A 796 24.24 22.10 19.69
CA LEU A 796 24.68 20.75 20.03
C LEU A 796 25.87 20.73 21.01
N ASN A 797 26.05 19.59 21.68
CA ASN A 797 27.39 19.06 21.99
C ASN A 797 27.42 17.52 21.85
N LYS A 798 28.64 16.96 21.73
CA LYS A 798 28.92 15.64 21.11
C LYS A 798 29.76 14.72 22.04
N SER A 799 29.95 13.46 21.62
CA SER A 799 30.79 12.39 22.25
C SER A 799 30.15 11.65 23.44
N ARG A 800 30.52 10.38 23.75
CA ARG A 800 31.75 9.62 23.41
C ARG A 800 31.48 8.09 23.39
N ALA A 801 32.38 7.30 22.80
CA ALA A 801 32.22 5.85 22.55
C ALA A 801 33.34 4.99 23.18
N ARG A 802 33.11 3.66 23.30
CA ARG A 802 34.04 2.48 23.35
C ARG A 802 33.42 1.31 24.18
N SER A 803 33.75 0.03 24.03
CA SER A 803 34.28 -0.78 22.90
C SER A 803 34.32 -2.28 23.30
N ASP A 804 34.60 -3.17 22.32
CA ASP A 804 35.19 -4.53 22.46
C ASP A 804 34.40 -5.65 23.21
N SER A 805 34.63 -6.95 23.03
CA SER A 805 34.84 -7.90 21.89
C SER A 805 35.32 -9.25 22.50
N ILE A 806 35.16 -10.39 21.79
CA ILE A 806 35.98 -11.64 21.80
C ILE A 806 35.14 -12.86 21.33
N SER A 807 35.82 -13.82 20.69
CA SER A 807 35.33 -14.97 19.90
C SER A 807 35.44 -16.33 20.63
N ASP A 808 34.81 -17.40 20.10
CA ASP A 808 35.51 -18.50 19.39
C ASP A 808 34.59 -19.65 18.92
N GLU A 809 35.15 -20.59 18.15
CA GLU A 809 34.49 -21.48 17.19
C GLU A 809 34.05 -22.86 17.74
N SER A 810 33.07 -23.50 17.08
CA SER A 810 33.28 -24.72 16.25
C SER A 810 32.11 -25.76 16.19
N ILE A 811 31.63 -25.98 14.95
CA ILE A 811 31.42 -27.30 14.29
C ILE A 811 30.19 -28.22 14.64
N LEU A 812 29.49 -28.59 13.54
CA LEU A 812 28.51 -29.69 13.26
C LEU A 812 26.97 -29.48 13.43
N ASN A 813 26.25 -29.90 12.36
CA ASN A 813 24.82 -29.69 12.06
C ASN A 813 23.86 -30.64 12.81
N PRO A 814 22.56 -30.26 12.93
CA PRO A 814 21.53 -31.03 12.21
C PRO A 814 20.27 -30.28 11.72
N SER A 815 19.59 -30.93 10.75
CA SER A 815 18.30 -30.65 10.08
C SER A 815 17.15 -30.04 10.92
N PRO A 816 16.31 -29.13 10.35
CA PRO A 816 15.24 -28.45 11.08
C PRO A 816 13.85 -29.11 10.95
N GLN A 817 13.54 -30.05 11.86
CA GLN A 817 12.21 -30.12 12.47
C GLN A 817 12.34 -29.92 13.99
N PRO A 818 11.51 -29.09 14.64
CA PRO A 818 11.68 -28.76 16.05
C PRO A 818 11.14 -29.87 16.98
N LYS A 819 11.93 -30.92 17.23
CA LYS A 819 11.64 -31.92 18.28
C LYS A 819 12.22 -31.49 19.64
N GLN A 820 11.35 -31.18 20.59
CA GLN A 820 11.70 -30.81 21.96
C GLN A 820 12.27 -32.02 22.74
N LYS A 821 13.41 -31.83 23.42
CA LYS A 821 13.93 -32.82 24.40
C LYS A 821 13.37 -32.57 25.80
N ARG A 822 12.64 -33.56 26.33
CA ARG A 822 12.41 -33.73 27.78
C ARG A 822 13.76 -33.88 28.51
N LYS A 823 13.97 -33.19 29.63
CA LYS A 823 14.90 -33.65 30.68
C LYS A 823 14.06 -34.26 31.81
N LYS A 824 14.34 -35.52 32.17
CA LYS A 824 13.91 -36.13 33.44
C LYS A 824 14.93 -35.75 34.51
N SER A 825 14.47 -35.37 35.69
CA SER A 825 15.28 -35.32 36.92
C SER A 825 14.90 -36.50 37.80
N PHE A 826 15.88 -37.07 38.52
CA PHE A 826 15.65 -38.02 39.62
C PHE A 826 16.62 -37.73 40.77
N LYS A 827 16.25 -38.18 41.97
CA LYS A 827 16.63 -37.64 43.28
C LYS A 827 18.03 -38.05 43.81
N SER A 828 18.57 -37.19 44.68
CA SER A 828 19.37 -37.46 45.90
C SER A 828 19.75 -36.09 46.50
N MET A 829 19.57 -35.74 47.78
CA MET A 829 19.02 -36.45 48.95
C MET A 829 17.69 -35.84 49.41
#